data_AF-A0A1Y4ESI0-F1
#
_entry.id   AF-A0A1Y4ESI0-F1
#
_cell.length_a   1.000
_cell.length_b   1.000
_cell.length_c   1.000
_cell.angle_alpha   90.00
_cell.angle_beta   90.00
_cell.angle_gamma   90.00
#
_symmetry.space_group_name_H-M   'P 1'
#
loop_
_entity.id
_entity.type
_entity.pdbx_description
1 polymer ?
#
loop_
_entity_poly.entity_id
_entity_poly.type
_entity_poly.pdbx_seq_one_letter_code
_entity_poly.pdbx_strand_id
1 'polypeptide(L)'
;MKRNMKTRLFSGLIALCMLLTFLPTTAFAADGDVAQVGDKTYATLDQAVEEAPEGSTITLLQDCELTKGFNKTLTFTGNGKITIDRQLTSNGEGWMCFGLNDPSRVLTFDGAGVSVEWTSDGTSPWLMLSLSGTLNVTNGAELTFKFDSRTTGARNAIYMNAGSKINVTDGSTFQILGVGTEGNAGQGIQLDAAGTANVNVTGGSKFLIDGTNRGYVNSPTIYVEDSTFAIQNCTSNASNGGKFTAINSQITFENNNGHGLSASNVTIENSVLNCNNNALYGITYSGDMTMDATSVINANENGYGSAGGGLRAHGVSTVEAKAEINILNNVRNGMENYGTFNIAEGAKFTVTGNDEPSTNGGGIYNGGRLVLPSTAVIMNNSAHQTGGGICNAGTVTIPVGVKLYNNHAGTAGDDLYNRNGANATLTDVGDMWVLDDCDHLIDGWYDDAADARWEAHAETEDGNHIEEFTDFSEETGLATVSGLTSLKAAHGKDPIDKTSFPGLDKVIVTEEGDKKEDTAAAGDTVDFKLTSNVPDDLLNYIKPEEADDPEVVNTLANVPVEDRGEYKLTFHDDMNDMFIDPTNFVVKVGDDELIQPDQYTINYEPAQHEDGTTCDFEITVDLVNLYEMGAIDDEDIANATPITVTYTATLSEEATAGSYQNTAWVTYPDGETEKSIVKVNTYKIDVFKYDQTNEEKGLEGAKFEFYQKDGEGNPINVVVELTSDANGHIILDGLDAGVYYLKETEAPEGYVCSNEELTITIPDQADASNVVTVKFANSPVPHTGGTGTMLFTVGGMGILAAAGAVMIVPRKFRKKEEC
;
A
#
# COMPACT_ATOMS: atom_id res chain seq x y z
N MET A 1 -27.47 13.16 17.32
CA MET A 1 -27.43 14.57 17.77
C MET A 1 -26.60 14.68 19.06
N LYS A 2 -25.30 14.97 18.92
CA LYS A 2 -24.27 15.35 19.93
C LYS A 2 -22.92 14.82 19.41
N ARG A 3 -22.26 15.54 18.50
CA ARG A 3 -20.91 15.19 18.03
C ARG A 3 -20.05 16.46 18.01
N ASN A 4 -19.10 16.47 18.96
CA ASN A 4 -17.80 17.13 19.00
C ASN A 4 -17.67 18.63 18.72
N MET A 5 -17.71 19.40 19.82
CA MET A 5 -17.35 20.83 19.90
C MET A 5 -15.84 21.08 20.14
N LYS A 6 -14.95 20.10 19.82
CA LYS A 6 -13.53 20.19 20.16
C LYS A 6 -12.62 20.74 19.04
N THR A 7 -13.07 20.78 17.78
CA THR A 7 -12.23 21.23 16.65
C THR A 7 -12.43 22.70 16.26
N ARG A 8 -13.52 23.35 16.73
CA ARG A 8 -13.80 24.76 16.44
C ARG A 8 -13.06 25.77 17.34
N LEU A 9 -12.29 25.31 18.33
CA LEU A 9 -11.59 26.21 19.26
C LEU A 9 -10.31 26.84 18.66
N PHE A 10 -9.67 26.21 17.67
CA PHE A 10 -8.42 26.72 17.09
C PHE A 10 -8.66 27.84 16.05
N SER A 11 -9.67 27.72 15.21
CA SER A 11 -10.06 28.76 14.25
C SER A 11 -10.61 30.02 14.94
N GLY A 12 -11.27 29.86 16.09
CA GLY A 12 -11.69 30.98 16.95
C GLY A 12 -10.52 31.73 17.61
N LEU A 13 -9.43 31.04 17.95
CA LEU A 13 -8.24 31.63 18.56
C LEU A 13 -7.40 32.42 17.53
N ILE A 14 -7.31 31.93 16.29
CA ILE A 14 -6.62 32.62 15.19
C ILE A 14 -7.37 33.90 14.80
N ALA A 15 -8.71 33.86 14.72
CA ALA A 15 -9.52 35.05 14.47
C ALA A 15 -9.38 36.10 15.61
N LEU A 16 -9.26 35.67 16.87
CA LEU A 16 -9.04 36.57 18.01
C LEU A 16 -7.62 37.16 18.02
N CYS A 17 -6.60 36.38 17.66
CA CYS A 17 -5.23 36.86 17.49
C CYS A 17 -5.08 37.82 16.30
N MET A 18 -5.76 37.57 15.17
CA MET A 18 -5.77 38.51 14.02
C MET A 18 -6.56 39.80 14.32
N LEU A 19 -7.62 39.74 15.13
CA LEU A 19 -8.30 40.96 15.61
C LEU A 19 -7.45 41.77 16.62
N LEU A 20 -6.56 41.10 17.35
CA LEU A 20 -5.59 41.75 18.26
C LEU A 20 -4.36 42.34 17.53
N THR A 21 -4.08 41.94 16.28
CA THR A 21 -3.02 42.55 15.44
C THR A 21 -3.44 43.82 14.70
N PHE A 22 -4.71 44.26 14.82
CA PHE A 22 -5.16 45.57 14.30
C PHE A 22 -4.94 46.73 15.27
N LEU A 23 -4.28 46.50 16.41
CA LEU A 23 -3.71 47.60 17.18
C LEU A 23 -2.50 48.11 16.39
N PRO A 24 -2.45 49.39 15.96
CA PRO A 24 -1.22 49.94 15.43
C PRO A 24 -0.16 49.77 16.53
N THR A 25 0.77 48.85 16.33
CA THR A 25 2.01 48.86 17.08
C THR A 25 2.66 50.16 16.71
N THR A 26 2.54 51.15 17.59
CA THR A 26 3.39 52.32 17.54
C THR A 26 4.80 51.78 17.49
N ALA A 27 5.45 51.91 16.33
CA ALA A 27 6.86 51.64 16.15
C ALA A 27 7.58 52.36 17.29
N PHE A 28 8.01 51.61 18.30
CA PHE A 28 9.10 52.07 19.13
C PHE A 28 10.28 52.08 18.17
N ALA A 29 10.58 53.27 17.63
CA ALA A 29 11.84 53.52 16.96
C ALA A 29 12.93 53.12 17.96
N ALA A 30 13.47 51.93 17.81
CA ALA A 30 14.69 51.56 18.47
C ALA A 30 15.77 52.47 17.87
N ASP A 31 16.40 53.29 18.70
CA ASP A 31 17.54 54.12 18.29
C ASP A 31 18.65 53.19 17.75
N GLY A 32 18.77 53.09 16.42
CA GLY A 32 19.79 52.28 15.77
C GLY A 32 19.48 51.93 14.31
N ASP A 33 20.51 51.62 13.54
CA ASP A 33 20.37 51.08 12.19
C ASP A 33 19.75 49.67 12.24
N VAL A 34 18.88 49.35 11.28
CA VAL A 34 18.13 48.08 11.25
C VAL A 34 18.74 47.03 10.33
N ALA A 35 19.56 47.46 9.37
CA ALA A 35 20.11 46.58 8.35
C ALA A 35 21.55 46.98 7.98
N GLN A 36 22.32 46.02 7.50
CA GLN A 36 23.70 46.21 7.05
C GLN A 36 23.93 45.53 5.70
N VAL A 37 24.66 46.22 4.80
CA VAL A 37 25.14 45.68 3.52
C VAL A 37 26.63 45.97 3.41
N GLY A 38 27.46 44.91 3.44
CA GLY A 38 28.91 45.07 3.58
C GLY A 38 29.25 45.83 4.86
N ASP A 39 30.00 46.93 4.76
CA ASP A 39 30.38 47.76 5.91
C ASP A 39 29.39 48.89 6.23
N LYS A 40 28.35 49.06 5.41
CA LYS A 40 27.40 50.17 5.55
C LYS A 40 26.13 49.73 6.27
N THR A 41 25.74 50.48 7.29
CA THR A 41 24.49 50.31 8.03
C THR A 41 23.41 51.29 7.56
N TYR A 42 22.15 50.93 7.79
CA TYR A 42 20.98 51.62 7.25
C TYR A 42 19.89 51.77 8.32
N ALA A 43 19.34 52.98 8.43
CA ALA A 43 18.27 53.29 9.38
C ALA A 43 16.93 52.63 9.00
N THR A 44 16.72 52.27 7.73
CA THR A 44 15.50 51.58 7.26
C THR A 44 15.84 50.43 6.32
N LEU A 45 15.01 49.38 6.33
CA LEU A 45 15.18 48.24 5.44
C LEU A 45 14.92 48.61 3.97
N ASP A 46 13.97 49.52 3.70
CA ASP A 46 13.72 50.03 2.34
C ASP A 46 14.98 50.64 1.72
N GLN A 47 15.73 51.45 2.49
CA GLN A 47 16.96 52.07 1.98
C GLN A 47 18.05 51.02 1.74
N ALA A 48 18.20 50.04 2.64
CA ALA A 48 19.13 48.93 2.46
C ALA A 48 18.79 48.14 1.19
N VAL A 49 17.52 47.77 0.99
CA VAL A 49 17.03 47.05 -0.18
C VAL A 49 17.22 47.86 -1.47
N GLU A 50 16.94 49.16 -1.46
CA GLU A 50 17.09 50.04 -2.63
C GLU A 50 18.57 50.14 -3.06
N GLU A 51 19.47 50.40 -2.11
CA GLU A 51 20.90 50.61 -2.38
C GLU A 51 21.71 49.32 -2.56
N ALA A 52 21.24 48.18 -2.03
CA ALA A 52 21.93 46.90 -2.15
C ALA A 52 22.14 46.50 -3.64
N PRO A 53 23.37 46.18 -4.07
CA PRO A 53 23.63 45.60 -5.39
C PRO A 53 22.87 44.27 -5.61
N GLU A 54 22.57 43.92 -6.85
CA GLU A 54 22.04 42.60 -7.22
C GLU A 54 22.95 41.48 -6.67
N GLY A 55 22.37 40.49 -5.99
CA GLY A 55 23.09 39.39 -5.36
C GLY A 55 23.63 39.67 -3.96
N SER A 56 23.32 40.84 -3.37
CA SER A 56 23.85 41.20 -2.05
C SER A 56 23.18 40.47 -0.90
N THR A 57 23.94 40.31 0.18
CA THR A 57 23.42 39.91 1.49
C THR A 57 23.11 41.15 2.33
N ILE A 58 21.91 41.18 2.93
CA ILE A 58 21.45 42.19 3.87
C ILE A 58 21.35 41.51 5.25
N THR A 59 22.19 41.92 6.19
CA THR A 59 22.13 41.43 7.57
C THR A 59 21.16 42.29 8.37
N LEU A 60 20.11 41.68 8.91
CA LEU A 60 19.18 42.28 9.85
C LEU A 60 19.85 42.42 11.22
N LEU A 61 19.79 43.62 11.77
CA LEU A 61 20.37 43.96 13.07
C LEU A 61 19.31 43.99 14.19
N GLN A 62 18.05 44.21 13.81
CA GLN A 62 16.87 44.26 14.68
C GLN A 62 15.59 44.16 13.84
N ASP A 63 14.44 44.12 14.51
CA ASP A 63 13.13 44.17 13.86
C ASP A 63 12.98 45.42 12.98
N CYS A 64 12.36 45.25 11.83
CA CYS A 64 12.21 46.31 10.85
C CYS A 64 10.97 46.16 9.98
N GLU A 65 10.63 47.24 9.26
CA GLU A 65 9.54 47.25 8.30
C GLU A 65 10.08 47.32 6.87
N LEU A 66 9.45 46.56 5.96
CA LEU A 66 9.63 46.70 4.52
C LEU A 66 8.35 47.26 3.92
N THR A 67 8.46 48.38 3.20
CA THR A 67 7.29 49.13 2.73
C THR A 67 7.24 49.26 1.21
N LYS A 68 8.35 48.97 0.52
CA LYS A 68 8.46 49.00 -0.94
C LYS A 68 8.76 47.62 -1.50
N GLY A 69 8.07 47.27 -2.59
CA GLY A 69 8.39 46.07 -3.35
C GLY A 69 9.71 46.23 -4.11
N PHE A 70 10.40 45.12 -4.36
CA PHE A 70 11.65 45.07 -5.10
C PHE A 70 11.68 43.85 -6.02
N ASN A 71 12.61 43.86 -6.98
CA ASN A 71 12.81 42.77 -7.92
C ASN A 71 14.32 42.67 -8.21
N LYS A 72 15.06 42.16 -7.22
CA LYS A 72 16.52 41.99 -7.21
C LYS A 72 16.85 40.75 -6.37
N THR A 73 17.83 39.96 -6.79
CA THR A 73 18.39 38.86 -6.01
C THR A 73 18.97 39.41 -4.72
N LEU A 74 18.45 38.94 -3.57
CA LEU A 74 18.86 39.39 -2.25
C LEU A 74 18.77 38.23 -1.26
N THR A 75 19.70 38.21 -0.30
CA THR A 75 19.68 37.29 0.84
C THR A 75 19.57 38.08 2.13
N PHE A 76 18.61 37.74 2.99
CA PHE A 76 18.43 38.34 4.31
C PHE A 76 18.92 37.38 5.39
N THR A 77 19.83 37.84 6.26
CA THR A 77 20.42 37.05 7.36
C THR A 77 20.36 37.82 8.68
N GLY A 78 20.90 37.26 9.77
CA GLY A 78 21.08 37.98 11.03
C GLY A 78 19.93 37.73 12.00
N ASN A 79 19.54 38.76 12.75
CA ASN A 79 18.50 38.67 13.77
C ASN A 79 17.50 39.82 13.60
N GLY A 80 16.24 39.49 13.32
CA GLY A 80 15.16 40.47 13.25
C GLY A 80 13.93 39.95 12.50
N LYS A 81 12.77 40.45 12.90
CA LYS A 81 11.50 40.30 12.18
C LYS A 81 11.35 41.39 11.12
N ILE A 82 11.13 40.99 9.87
CA ILE A 82 10.65 41.86 8.81
C ILE A 82 9.13 41.89 8.84
N THR A 83 8.55 43.04 9.17
CA THR A 83 7.10 43.25 9.14
C THR A 83 6.72 43.93 7.81
N ILE A 84 5.76 43.33 7.11
CA ILE A 84 5.14 43.90 5.91
C ILE A 84 3.63 43.98 6.18
N ASP A 85 3.15 45.16 6.55
CA ASP A 85 1.76 45.41 6.94
C ASP A 85 0.94 46.08 5.82
N ARG A 86 1.44 46.00 4.58
CA ARG A 86 0.86 46.65 3.40
C ARG A 86 1.09 45.88 2.11
N GLN A 87 0.33 46.22 1.07
CA GLN A 87 0.60 45.67 -0.26
C GLN A 87 1.91 46.25 -0.82
N LEU A 88 2.89 45.40 -1.07
CA LEU A 88 4.09 45.78 -1.79
C LEU A 88 3.79 45.84 -3.30
N THR A 89 4.33 46.86 -3.97
CA THR A 89 4.22 47.03 -5.42
C THR A 89 5.61 47.10 -6.03
N SER A 90 5.84 46.41 -7.15
CA SER A 90 7.07 46.55 -7.94
C SER A 90 6.76 46.53 -9.44
N ASN A 91 7.71 47.01 -10.25
CA ASN A 91 7.62 46.96 -11.71
C ASN A 91 6.37 47.62 -12.34
N GLY A 92 5.69 48.52 -11.62
CA GLY A 92 4.47 49.19 -12.09
C GLY A 92 3.18 48.40 -11.87
N GLU A 93 3.28 47.23 -11.25
CA GLU A 93 2.13 46.38 -10.91
C GLU A 93 1.55 46.73 -9.54
N GLY A 94 0.26 46.41 -9.35
CA GLY A 94 -0.44 46.57 -8.06
C GLY A 94 -0.06 45.53 -7.00
N TRP A 95 0.96 44.71 -7.28
CA TRP A 95 1.47 43.65 -6.41
C TRP A 95 3.00 43.56 -6.53
N MET A 96 3.62 42.75 -5.68
CA MET A 96 5.06 42.52 -5.79
C MET A 96 5.31 41.50 -6.88
N CYS A 97 6.11 41.88 -7.87
CA CYS A 97 6.69 40.98 -8.84
C CYS A 97 8.11 40.61 -8.43
N PHE A 98 8.40 39.33 -8.28
CA PHE A 98 9.74 38.82 -8.02
C PHE A 98 10.20 37.86 -9.12
N GLY A 99 11.34 38.16 -9.74
CA GLY A 99 11.87 37.41 -10.89
C GLY A 99 11.19 37.78 -12.21
N LEU A 100 10.31 38.79 -12.24
CA LEU A 100 9.69 39.25 -13.47
C LEU A 100 10.77 39.77 -14.43
N ASN A 101 10.73 39.29 -15.68
CA ASN A 101 11.73 39.47 -16.75
C ASN A 101 13.09 38.80 -16.53
N ASP A 102 13.34 38.23 -15.35
CA ASP A 102 14.56 37.49 -15.02
C ASP A 102 14.25 36.36 -14.01
N PRO A 103 13.80 35.19 -14.50
CA PRO A 103 13.43 34.06 -13.65
C PRO A 103 14.64 33.40 -12.96
N SER A 104 15.88 33.83 -13.25
CA SER A 104 17.08 33.34 -12.57
C SER A 104 17.27 33.95 -11.16
N ARG A 105 16.50 34.99 -10.83
CA ARG A 105 16.61 35.70 -9.54
C ARG A 105 16.19 34.85 -8.36
N VAL A 106 16.90 35.06 -7.25
CA VAL A 106 16.73 34.31 -6.00
C VAL A 106 16.53 35.26 -4.82
N LEU A 107 15.42 35.09 -4.10
CA LEU A 107 15.16 35.76 -2.82
C LEU A 107 15.36 34.73 -1.72
N THR A 108 16.25 35.01 -0.77
CA THR A 108 16.56 34.09 0.33
C THR A 108 16.35 34.75 1.68
N PHE A 109 15.65 34.06 2.58
CA PHE A 109 15.65 34.32 4.02
C PHE A 109 16.42 33.19 4.71
N ASP A 110 17.49 33.53 5.43
CA ASP A 110 18.49 32.58 5.90
C ASP A 110 18.84 32.81 7.38
N GLY A 111 18.52 31.81 8.21
CA GLY A 111 18.91 31.74 9.61
C GLY A 111 17.74 31.84 10.60
N ALA A 112 17.83 31.10 11.70
CA ALA A 112 16.83 31.03 12.76
C ALA A 112 16.51 32.36 13.47
N GLY A 113 17.34 33.38 13.27
CA GLY A 113 17.08 34.75 13.73
C GLY A 113 16.20 35.59 12.79
N VAL A 114 15.92 35.10 11.58
CA VAL A 114 15.20 35.82 10.53
C VAL A 114 13.76 35.33 10.47
N SER A 115 12.81 36.25 10.66
CA SER A 115 11.39 35.98 10.44
C SER A 115 10.76 37.06 9.57
N VAL A 116 9.76 36.68 8.77
CA VAL A 116 9.02 37.59 7.90
C VAL A 116 7.53 37.37 8.11
N GLU A 117 6.81 38.46 8.39
CA GLU A 117 5.36 38.45 8.47
C GLU A 117 4.78 39.45 7.48
N TRP A 118 4.09 38.93 6.47
CA TRP A 118 3.42 39.72 5.46
C TRP A 118 1.92 39.63 5.60
N THR A 119 1.30 40.70 6.07
CA THR A 119 -0.14 40.84 6.22
C THR A 119 -0.69 41.75 5.12
N SER A 120 -1.69 41.28 4.36
CA SER A 120 -2.38 42.12 3.39
C SER A 120 -3.19 43.22 4.11
N ASP A 121 -2.98 44.47 3.71
CA ASP A 121 -3.74 45.66 4.19
C ASP A 121 -5.09 45.83 3.49
N GLY A 122 -5.42 44.92 2.57
CA GLY A 122 -6.63 44.93 1.77
C GLY A 122 -6.59 45.82 0.52
N THR A 123 -5.46 46.45 0.23
CA THR A 123 -5.26 47.20 -1.02
C THR A 123 -4.80 46.32 -2.19
N SER A 124 -4.43 45.06 -1.92
CA SER A 124 -4.08 44.05 -2.92
C SER A 124 -5.19 43.89 -3.97
N PRO A 125 -4.98 44.18 -5.26
CA PRO A 125 -6.04 44.13 -6.26
C PRO A 125 -6.33 42.71 -6.76
N TRP A 126 -5.37 41.80 -6.60
CA TRP A 126 -5.51 40.41 -7.03
C TRP A 126 -4.66 39.45 -6.20
N LEU A 127 -3.38 39.76 -6.00
CA LEU A 127 -2.41 38.88 -5.34
C LEU A 127 -1.42 39.67 -4.48
N MET A 128 -0.73 39.00 -3.55
CA MET A 128 0.33 39.63 -2.74
C MET A 128 1.68 39.55 -3.46
N LEU A 129 2.07 38.35 -3.90
CA LEU A 129 3.34 38.06 -4.59
C LEU A 129 3.13 37.32 -5.91
N SER A 130 3.63 37.87 -7.02
CA SER A 130 3.80 37.16 -8.29
C SER A 130 5.24 36.69 -8.39
N LEU A 131 5.44 35.38 -8.31
CA LEU A 131 6.72 34.71 -8.27
C LEU A 131 7.05 34.12 -9.64
N SER A 132 8.12 34.59 -10.27
CA SER A 132 8.71 34.00 -11.49
C SER A 132 10.11 33.43 -11.24
N GLY A 133 10.78 33.84 -10.15
CA GLY A 133 12.09 33.36 -9.74
C GLY A 133 12.03 32.26 -8.68
N THR A 134 13.05 32.23 -7.82
CA THR A 134 13.15 31.31 -6.67
C THR A 134 13.01 32.06 -5.35
N LEU A 135 12.20 31.52 -4.44
CA LEU A 135 12.07 31.96 -3.05
C LEU A 135 12.62 30.86 -2.14
N ASN A 136 13.63 31.17 -1.33
CA ASN A 136 14.23 30.28 -0.35
C ASN A 136 13.93 30.77 1.08
N VAL A 137 13.52 29.85 1.94
CA VAL A 137 13.45 30.02 3.39
C VAL A 137 14.29 28.90 3.99
N THR A 138 15.43 29.23 4.58
CA THR A 138 16.47 28.24 4.92
C THR A 138 17.11 28.49 6.29
N ASN A 139 17.76 27.46 6.82
CA ASN A 139 18.52 27.45 8.08
C ASN A 139 17.72 27.96 9.30
N GLY A 140 16.45 27.55 9.40
CA GLY A 140 15.55 27.88 10.49
C GLY A 140 14.77 29.19 10.34
N ALA A 141 14.88 29.86 9.19
CA ALA A 141 14.13 31.10 8.95
C ALA A 141 12.60 30.85 8.88
N GLU A 142 11.82 31.91 9.13
CA GLU A 142 10.36 31.84 9.10
C GLU A 142 9.76 32.85 8.11
N LEU A 143 8.78 32.41 7.31
CA LEU A 143 8.02 33.29 6.40
C LEU A 143 6.52 33.00 6.49
N THR A 144 5.73 34.00 6.84
CA THR A 144 4.27 33.89 6.97
C THR A 144 3.55 34.94 6.13
N PHE A 145 2.61 34.50 5.29
CA PHE A 145 1.63 35.35 4.61
C PHE A 145 0.28 35.29 5.34
N LYS A 146 -0.39 36.44 5.51
CA LYS A 146 -1.70 36.55 6.17
C LYS A 146 -2.67 37.41 5.35
N PHE A 147 -3.91 36.98 5.21
CA PHE A 147 -4.96 37.79 4.59
C PHE A 147 -6.37 37.47 5.15
N ASP A 148 -7.25 38.46 5.13
CA ASP A 148 -8.68 38.33 5.43
C ASP A 148 -9.51 38.57 4.16
N SER A 149 -10.13 37.53 3.61
CA SER A 149 -10.89 37.62 2.36
C SER A 149 -12.17 38.46 2.45
N ARG A 150 -12.58 38.89 3.65
CA ARG A 150 -13.74 39.80 3.83
C ARG A 150 -13.35 41.27 3.63
N THR A 151 -12.11 41.60 3.95
CA THR A 151 -11.62 42.99 3.98
C THR A 151 -10.53 43.25 2.95
N THR A 152 -9.97 42.21 2.34
CA THR A 152 -8.91 42.33 1.34
C THR A 152 -9.40 42.05 -0.07
N GLY A 153 -8.79 42.69 -1.06
CA GLY A 153 -8.96 42.33 -2.48
C GLY A 153 -8.08 41.16 -2.94
N ALA A 154 -7.32 40.53 -2.03
CA ALA A 154 -6.42 39.43 -2.34
C ALA A 154 -7.22 38.17 -2.72
N ARG A 155 -7.15 37.76 -3.99
CA ARG A 155 -7.72 36.50 -4.46
C ARG A 155 -6.78 35.32 -4.27
N ASN A 156 -5.47 35.55 -4.22
CA ASN A 156 -4.47 34.54 -3.89
C ASN A 156 -3.26 35.17 -3.19
N ALA A 157 -2.63 34.49 -2.22
CA ALA A 157 -1.43 35.02 -1.58
C ALA A 157 -0.26 35.03 -2.57
N ILE A 158 0.00 33.90 -3.23
CA ILE A 158 1.10 33.77 -4.20
C ILE A 158 0.55 33.32 -5.54
N TYR A 159 1.01 33.97 -6.61
CA TYR A 159 0.88 33.50 -7.99
C TYR A 159 2.23 32.97 -8.46
N MET A 160 2.32 31.68 -8.77
CA MET A 160 3.54 31.04 -9.25
C MET A 160 3.51 30.91 -10.77
N ASN A 161 4.44 31.58 -11.44
CA ASN A 161 4.62 31.46 -12.89
C ASN A 161 5.41 30.18 -13.22
N ALA A 162 5.29 29.70 -14.45
CA ALA A 162 6.04 28.53 -14.91
C ALA A 162 7.56 28.69 -14.68
N GLY A 163 8.21 27.65 -14.14
CA GLY A 163 9.62 27.60 -13.79
C GLY A 163 9.96 28.11 -12.38
N SER A 164 9.02 28.78 -11.69
CA SER A 164 9.25 29.31 -10.35
C SER A 164 9.38 28.22 -9.28
N LYS A 165 10.02 28.58 -8.16
CA LYS A 165 10.31 27.65 -7.06
C LYS A 165 10.13 28.29 -5.70
N ILE A 166 9.55 27.54 -4.77
CA ILE A 166 9.62 27.82 -3.33
C ILE A 166 10.42 26.67 -2.69
N ASN A 167 11.50 26.99 -1.99
CA ASN A 167 12.30 26.03 -1.24
C ASN A 167 12.22 26.39 0.25
N VAL A 168 11.86 25.43 1.08
CA VAL A 168 11.81 25.54 2.54
C VAL A 168 12.71 24.45 3.10
N THR A 169 13.90 24.81 3.59
CA THR A 169 14.95 23.84 3.91
C THR A 169 15.54 24.05 5.29
N ASP A 170 16.19 23.02 5.84
CA ASP A 170 17.07 23.12 7.02
C ASP A 170 16.37 23.70 8.27
N GLY A 171 15.26 23.09 8.67
CA GLY A 171 14.49 23.43 9.87
C GLY A 171 13.62 24.68 9.74
N SER A 172 13.39 25.16 8.52
CA SER A 172 12.67 26.42 8.27
C SER A 172 11.15 26.27 8.27
N THR A 173 10.44 27.38 8.40
CA THR A 173 8.98 27.40 8.43
C THR A 173 8.40 28.34 7.38
N PHE A 174 7.46 27.85 6.57
CA PHE A 174 6.70 28.64 5.61
C PHE A 174 5.20 28.47 5.86
N GLN A 175 4.46 29.59 5.93
CA GLN A 175 3.03 29.57 6.23
C GLN A 175 2.22 30.53 5.35
N ILE A 176 1.00 30.11 5.00
CA ILE A 176 -0.04 30.98 4.44
C ILE A 176 -1.32 30.82 5.26
N LEU A 177 -1.78 31.91 5.87
CA LEU A 177 -2.93 31.92 6.78
C LEU A 177 -4.05 32.81 6.22
N GLY A 178 -5.17 32.20 5.86
CA GLY A 178 -6.37 32.89 5.39
C GLY A 178 -7.48 32.88 6.44
N VAL A 179 -8.29 33.94 6.49
CA VAL A 179 -9.55 33.97 7.25
C VAL A 179 -10.67 34.59 6.42
N GLY A 180 -11.92 34.28 6.75
CA GLY A 180 -13.08 34.88 6.09
C GLY A 180 -13.26 34.45 4.63
N THR A 181 -12.73 33.29 4.26
CA THR A 181 -12.69 32.74 2.89
C THR A 181 -13.99 32.07 2.46
N GLU A 182 -14.92 31.82 3.37
CA GLU A 182 -16.22 31.25 3.06
C GLU A 182 -17.02 32.18 2.13
N GLY A 183 -17.33 31.68 0.92
CA GLY A 183 -18.00 32.46 -0.12
C GLY A 183 -17.12 33.52 -0.82
N ASN A 184 -15.84 33.64 -0.44
CA ASN A 184 -14.91 34.62 -0.98
C ASN A 184 -13.72 33.96 -1.70
N ALA A 185 -13.08 34.68 -2.62
CA ALA A 185 -11.78 34.26 -3.15
C ALA A 185 -10.68 34.44 -2.10
N GLY A 186 -9.59 33.67 -2.21
CA GLY A 186 -8.50 33.72 -1.23
C GLY A 186 -7.65 32.45 -1.26
N GLN A 187 -7.08 32.10 -2.40
CA GLN A 187 -6.25 30.90 -2.55
C GLN A 187 -4.90 31.08 -1.84
N GLY A 188 -4.30 30.01 -1.35
CA GLY A 188 -2.90 30.08 -0.90
C GLY A 188 -1.98 30.33 -2.09
N ILE A 189 -1.92 29.35 -3.00
CA ILE A 189 -1.05 29.37 -4.19
C ILE A 189 -1.89 29.12 -5.45
N GLN A 190 -1.59 29.84 -6.52
CA GLN A 190 -2.20 29.63 -7.84
C GLN A 190 -1.16 29.66 -8.96
N LEU A 191 -1.32 28.79 -9.96
CA LEU A 191 -0.50 28.75 -11.19
C LEU A 191 -1.37 28.90 -12.45
N ASP A 192 -0.72 29.14 -13.59
CA ASP A 192 -1.33 29.04 -14.93
C ASP A 192 -1.74 27.60 -15.28
N ALA A 193 -0.86 26.63 -15.00
CA ALA A 193 -1.04 25.22 -15.34
C ALA A 193 -0.33 24.29 -14.34
N ALA A 194 -0.92 23.12 -14.11
CA ALA A 194 -0.40 22.12 -13.17
C ALA A 194 1.02 21.63 -13.55
N GLY A 195 1.85 21.38 -12.55
CA GLY A 195 3.21 20.84 -12.69
C GLY A 195 4.23 21.81 -13.30
N THR A 196 3.88 23.08 -13.50
CA THR A 196 4.78 24.05 -14.15
C THR A 196 5.69 24.80 -13.17
N ALA A 197 5.49 24.66 -11.86
CA ALA A 197 6.33 25.24 -10.81
C ALA A 197 6.55 24.23 -9.67
N ASN A 198 7.49 24.51 -8.75
CA ASN A 198 7.90 23.54 -7.72
C ASN A 198 7.81 24.13 -6.31
N VAL A 199 7.40 23.30 -5.35
CA VAL A 199 7.55 23.57 -3.92
C VAL A 199 8.34 22.41 -3.32
N ASN A 200 9.49 22.71 -2.74
CA ASN A 200 10.39 21.75 -2.12
C ASN A 200 10.48 22.04 -0.62
N VAL A 201 10.25 21.02 0.21
CA VAL A 201 10.25 21.16 1.67
C VAL A 201 11.15 20.06 2.24
N THR A 202 12.32 20.43 2.75
CA THR A 202 13.36 19.45 3.13
C THR A 202 14.02 19.73 4.49
N GLY A 203 14.65 18.71 5.08
CA GLY A 203 15.59 18.88 6.20
C GLY A 203 14.95 19.38 7.50
N GLY A 204 13.86 18.75 7.97
CA GLY A 204 13.17 19.10 9.21
C GLY A 204 12.26 20.32 9.11
N SER A 205 11.89 20.72 7.89
CA SER A 205 11.14 21.95 7.65
C SER A 205 9.63 21.79 7.81
N LYS A 206 8.92 22.92 7.89
CA LYS A 206 7.47 22.99 8.03
C LYS A 206 6.83 23.85 6.95
N PHE A 207 5.84 23.30 6.28
CA PHE A 207 5.03 24.03 5.30
C PHE A 207 3.55 23.93 5.68
N LEU A 208 2.89 25.08 5.86
CA LEU A 208 1.48 25.14 6.27
C LEU A 208 0.67 26.09 5.37
N ILE A 209 -0.49 25.64 4.90
CA ILE A 209 -1.56 26.51 4.41
C ILE A 209 -2.83 26.23 5.21
N ASP A 210 -3.39 27.27 5.83
CA ASP A 210 -4.52 27.15 6.75
C ASP A 210 -5.61 28.20 6.47
N GLY A 211 -6.86 27.79 6.43
CA GLY A 211 -8.03 28.68 6.38
C GLY A 211 -8.24 29.39 5.04
N THR A 212 -7.46 29.05 4.01
CA THR A 212 -7.58 29.62 2.66
C THR A 212 -8.84 29.14 1.94
N ASN A 213 -9.22 29.74 0.80
CA ASN A 213 -10.31 29.20 -0.02
C ASN A 213 -9.90 27.85 -0.62
N ARG A 214 -8.72 27.77 -1.22
CA ARG A 214 -8.03 26.55 -1.64
C ARG A 214 -6.56 26.68 -1.26
N GLY A 215 -5.95 25.58 -0.84
CA GLY A 215 -4.54 25.57 -0.48
C GLY A 215 -3.66 25.92 -1.68
N TYR A 216 -3.73 25.10 -2.72
CA TYR A 216 -3.11 25.38 -4.01
C TYR A 216 -3.93 24.91 -5.21
N VAL A 217 -3.84 25.64 -6.32
CA VAL A 217 -4.66 25.44 -7.54
C VAL A 217 -3.78 25.39 -8.78
N ASN A 218 -4.17 24.56 -9.76
CA ASN A 218 -3.31 24.21 -10.90
C ASN A 218 -1.95 23.76 -10.37
N SER A 219 -1.97 22.76 -9.48
CA SER A 219 -0.95 22.58 -8.45
C SER A 219 0.50 22.58 -8.97
N PRO A 220 1.44 23.10 -8.18
CA PRO A 220 2.86 22.85 -8.42
C PRO A 220 3.20 21.36 -8.27
N THR A 221 4.38 20.97 -8.72
CA THR A 221 5.02 19.74 -8.28
C THR A 221 5.50 19.94 -6.84
N ILE A 222 5.05 19.06 -5.94
CA ILE A 222 5.40 19.08 -4.52
C ILE A 222 6.42 17.97 -4.25
N TYR A 223 7.51 18.32 -3.57
CA TYR A 223 8.50 17.39 -3.05
C TYR A 223 8.73 17.68 -1.56
N VAL A 224 8.52 16.69 -0.71
CA VAL A 224 8.68 16.78 0.74
C VAL A 224 9.62 15.65 1.20
N GLU A 225 10.68 16.01 1.91
CA GLU A 225 11.68 15.07 2.43
C GLU A 225 12.04 15.44 3.88
N ASP A 226 12.08 14.47 4.79
CA ASP A 226 12.43 14.69 6.20
C ASP A 226 11.64 15.83 6.88
N SER A 227 10.38 16.07 6.49
CA SER A 227 9.68 17.33 6.79
C SER A 227 8.18 17.16 7.08
N THR A 228 7.54 18.27 7.45
CA THR A 228 6.08 18.33 7.65
C THR A 228 5.41 19.22 6.61
N PHE A 229 4.30 18.75 6.03
CA PHE A 229 3.53 19.48 5.03
C PHE A 229 2.03 19.38 5.34
N ALA A 230 1.39 20.51 5.58
CA ALA A 230 -0.01 20.56 5.99
C ALA A 230 -0.83 21.57 5.19
N ILE A 231 -1.99 21.14 4.69
CA ILE A 231 -2.99 21.99 4.05
C ILE A 231 -4.35 21.69 4.70
N GLN A 232 -4.91 22.66 5.40
CA GLN A 232 -6.07 22.40 6.26
C GLN A 232 -7.08 23.53 6.31
N ASN A 233 -8.29 23.19 6.74
CA ASN A 233 -9.40 24.12 6.95
C ASN A 233 -9.73 24.98 5.71
N CYS A 234 -9.45 24.47 4.50
CA CYS A 234 -9.77 25.20 3.28
C CYS A 234 -11.30 25.21 3.06
N THR A 235 -11.86 26.33 2.60
CA THR A 235 -13.32 26.40 2.31
C THR A 235 -13.72 25.79 0.96
N SER A 236 -12.76 25.18 0.25
CA SER A 236 -12.87 24.41 -0.98
C SER A 236 -11.72 23.38 -0.99
N ASN A 237 -11.31 22.87 -2.17
CA ASN A 237 -10.27 21.86 -2.28
C ASN A 237 -8.94 22.34 -1.67
N ALA A 238 -8.27 21.48 -0.92
CA ALA A 238 -6.92 21.73 -0.43
C ALA A 238 -5.92 21.80 -1.58
N SER A 239 -6.08 20.90 -2.57
CA SER A 239 -5.23 20.80 -3.75
C SER A 239 -6.01 20.44 -5.02
N ASN A 240 -5.42 20.64 -6.19
CA ASN A 240 -6.03 20.27 -7.48
C ASN A 240 -4.98 20.00 -8.58
N GLY A 241 -4.48 18.76 -8.63
CA GLY A 241 -3.51 18.27 -9.62
C GLY A 241 -2.06 18.26 -9.13
N GLY A 242 -1.12 18.16 -10.09
CA GLY A 242 0.34 18.18 -9.85
C GLY A 242 0.89 16.87 -9.28
N LYS A 243 2.21 16.63 -9.42
CA LYS A 243 2.87 15.48 -8.78
C LYS A 243 3.11 15.77 -7.31
N PHE A 244 2.92 14.78 -6.46
CA PHE A 244 3.19 14.84 -5.03
C PHE A 244 4.16 13.72 -4.63
N THR A 245 5.24 14.07 -3.94
CA THR A 245 6.21 13.11 -3.41
C THR A 245 6.48 13.43 -1.94
N ALA A 246 6.39 12.41 -1.09
CA ALA A 246 6.75 12.47 0.33
C ALA A 246 7.72 11.35 0.68
N ILE A 247 8.84 11.70 1.31
CA ILE A 247 9.91 10.81 1.75
C ILE A 247 10.23 11.11 3.21
N ASN A 248 10.19 10.12 4.10
CA ASN A 248 10.45 10.29 5.53
C ASN A 248 9.68 11.48 6.17
N SER A 249 8.40 11.64 5.84
CA SER A 249 7.66 12.88 6.08
C SER A 249 6.25 12.67 6.64
N GLN A 250 5.76 13.68 7.37
CA GLN A 250 4.39 13.73 7.87
C GLN A 250 3.56 14.70 7.03
N ILE A 251 2.53 14.18 6.37
CA ILE A 251 1.69 14.92 5.43
C ILE A 251 0.25 15.00 5.94
N THR A 252 -0.38 16.17 5.82
CA THR A 252 -1.74 16.42 6.33
C THR A 252 -2.58 17.21 5.33
N PHE A 253 -3.74 16.67 4.98
CA PHE A 253 -4.79 17.28 4.16
C PHE A 253 -6.14 17.09 4.86
N GLU A 254 -6.49 18.00 5.76
CA GLU A 254 -7.62 17.78 6.68
C GLU A 254 -8.61 18.93 6.78
N ASN A 255 -9.86 18.59 7.11
CA ASN A 255 -10.93 19.55 7.40
C ASN A 255 -11.25 20.49 6.23
N ASN A 256 -11.02 20.05 4.99
CA ASN A 256 -11.26 20.89 3.82
C ASN A 256 -12.68 20.69 3.28
N ASN A 257 -13.36 21.78 2.92
CA ASN A 257 -14.71 21.76 2.35
C ASN A 257 -14.69 21.40 0.83
N GLY A 258 -13.75 20.53 0.44
CA GLY A 258 -13.49 20.05 -0.91
C GLY A 258 -12.69 18.76 -0.86
N HIS A 259 -11.87 18.47 -1.89
CA HIS A 259 -10.90 17.38 -1.81
C HIS A 259 -9.77 17.69 -0.82
N GLY A 260 -9.22 16.66 -0.17
CA GLY A 260 -7.93 16.71 0.50
C GLY A 260 -6.79 16.73 -0.53
N LEU A 261 -6.04 15.64 -0.65
CA LEU A 261 -5.04 15.50 -1.70
C LEU A 261 -5.69 15.17 -3.05
N SER A 262 -5.54 16.04 -4.03
CA SER A 262 -5.87 15.83 -5.43
C SER A 262 -4.60 16.01 -6.26
N ALA A 263 -4.10 14.94 -6.86
CA ALA A 263 -2.80 14.90 -7.53
C ALA A 263 -2.87 14.24 -8.92
N SER A 264 -1.81 14.38 -9.71
CA SER A 264 -1.58 13.53 -10.88
C SER A 264 -0.94 12.22 -10.44
N ASN A 265 0.29 12.26 -9.92
CA ASN A 265 1.01 11.11 -9.41
C ASN A 265 1.33 11.31 -7.93
N VAL A 266 1.35 10.22 -7.18
CA VAL A 266 1.63 10.22 -5.74
C VAL A 266 2.76 9.22 -5.46
N THR A 267 3.78 9.65 -4.72
CA THR A 267 4.86 8.78 -4.24
C THR A 267 4.97 8.97 -2.73
N ILE A 268 4.91 7.86 -1.99
CA ILE A 268 4.97 7.83 -0.52
C ILE A 268 6.05 6.83 -0.11
N GLU A 269 7.10 7.32 0.51
CA GLU A 269 8.24 6.52 0.99
C GLU A 269 8.48 6.86 2.47
N ASN A 270 8.47 5.86 3.34
CA ASN A 270 8.61 6.00 4.80
C ASN A 270 7.83 7.19 5.38
N SER A 271 6.59 7.38 4.93
CA SER A 271 5.82 8.59 5.23
C SER A 271 4.39 8.26 5.67
N VAL A 272 3.81 9.15 6.49
CA VAL A 272 2.39 9.09 6.86
C VAL A 272 1.62 10.18 6.14
N LEU A 273 0.59 9.78 5.39
CA LEU A 273 -0.34 10.66 4.69
C LEU A 273 -1.71 10.66 5.37
N ASN A 274 -2.05 11.76 6.04
CA ASN A 274 -3.34 11.95 6.70
C ASN A 274 -4.27 12.82 5.83
N CYS A 275 -5.34 12.22 5.33
CA CYS A 275 -6.32 12.82 4.41
C CYS A 275 -7.73 12.71 4.99
N ASN A 276 -7.96 13.31 6.16
CA ASN A 276 -9.16 13.06 6.97
C ASN A 276 -10.17 14.22 6.96
N ASN A 277 -11.44 13.90 7.16
CA ASN A 277 -12.53 14.86 7.36
C ASN A 277 -12.63 15.92 6.24
N ASN A 278 -12.48 15.50 4.98
CA ASN A 278 -12.68 16.35 3.81
C ASN A 278 -14.10 16.17 3.24
N ALA A 279 -14.70 17.24 2.73
CA ALA A 279 -16.07 17.19 2.22
C ALA A 279 -16.20 16.33 0.95
N LEU A 280 -15.14 16.19 0.16
CA LEU A 280 -15.08 15.30 -1.01
C LEU A 280 -14.09 14.15 -0.72
N TYR A 281 -13.36 13.64 -1.73
CA TYR A 281 -12.34 12.62 -1.47
C TYR A 281 -11.24 13.10 -0.52
N GLY A 282 -10.84 12.23 0.42
CA GLY A 282 -9.62 12.43 1.21
C GLY A 282 -8.39 12.46 0.31
N ILE A 283 -8.26 11.45 -0.55
CA ILE A 283 -7.23 11.38 -1.59
C ILE A 283 -7.83 11.00 -2.95
N THR A 284 -7.42 11.69 -4.00
CA THR A 284 -7.72 11.33 -5.39
C THR A 284 -6.53 11.62 -6.30
N TYR A 285 -6.20 10.70 -7.19
CA TYR A 285 -5.11 10.90 -8.16
C TYR A 285 -5.43 10.33 -9.52
N SER A 286 -5.01 11.01 -10.59
CA SER A 286 -5.36 10.66 -11.98
C SER A 286 -4.34 9.77 -12.70
N GLY A 287 -3.11 9.71 -12.20
CA GLY A 287 -1.99 8.92 -12.71
C GLY A 287 -1.64 7.80 -11.73
N ASP A 288 -0.35 7.58 -11.49
CA ASP A 288 0.12 6.43 -10.71
C ASP A 288 0.38 6.78 -9.24
N MET A 289 0.26 5.78 -8.38
CA MET A 289 0.62 5.84 -6.97
C MET A 289 1.63 4.75 -6.60
N THR A 290 2.68 5.10 -5.89
CA THR A 290 3.64 4.15 -5.31
C THR A 290 3.75 4.35 -3.80
N MET A 291 3.76 3.25 -3.06
CA MET A 291 3.80 3.24 -1.60
C MET A 291 4.73 2.12 -1.11
N ASP A 292 5.75 2.49 -0.34
CA ASP A 292 6.71 1.53 0.22
C ASP A 292 6.19 0.80 1.47
N ALA A 293 6.91 -0.24 1.88
CA ALA A 293 6.60 -1.10 3.01
C ALA A 293 6.46 -0.40 4.37
N THR A 294 6.93 0.84 4.50
CA THR A 294 6.98 1.58 5.78
C THR A 294 5.98 2.73 5.84
N SER A 295 5.23 2.94 4.76
CA SER A 295 4.33 4.08 4.62
C SER A 295 2.92 3.78 5.13
N VAL A 296 2.20 4.84 5.47
CA VAL A 296 0.81 4.78 5.95
C VAL A 296 -0.07 5.80 5.24
N ILE A 297 -1.25 5.40 4.76
CA ILE A 297 -2.31 6.30 4.29
C ILE A 297 -3.52 6.19 5.21
N ASN A 298 -4.00 7.34 5.70
CA ASN A 298 -5.26 7.46 6.43
C ASN A 298 -6.24 8.34 5.64
N ALA A 299 -7.37 7.78 5.21
CA ALA A 299 -8.41 8.47 4.45
C ALA A 299 -9.78 8.31 5.14
N ASN A 300 -9.91 8.93 6.31
CA ASN A 300 -11.02 8.68 7.22
C ASN A 300 -12.03 9.85 7.29
N GLU A 301 -13.29 9.53 7.57
CA GLU A 301 -14.38 10.51 7.83
C GLU A 301 -14.62 11.51 6.68
N ASN A 302 -14.30 11.16 5.43
CA ASN A 302 -14.47 12.02 4.26
C ASN A 302 -15.84 11.86 3.59
N GLY A 303 -16.12 12.70 2.59
CA GLY A 303 -17.29 12.56 1.70
C GLY A 303 -18.60 13.17 2.21
N TYR A 304 -18.59 13.94 3.31
CA TYR A 304 -19.81 14.57 3.87
C TYR A 304 -20.42 15.69 3.00
N GLY A 305 -19.79 16.01 1.87
CA GLY A 305 -20.30 16.92 0.85
C GLY A 305 -21.24 16.24 -0.16
N SER A 306 -21.38 16.85 -1.33
CA SER A 306 -22.29 16.37 -2.38
C SER A 306 -21.79 15.16 -3.18
N ALA A 307 -20.51 14.81 -3.04
CA ALA A 307 -19.82 13.69 -3.67
C ALA A 307 -18.54 13.39 -2.86
N GLY A 308 -17.79 12.34 -3.18
CA GLY A 308 -16.52 12.03 -2.50
C GLY A 308 -16.48 10.62 -1.91
N GLY A 309 -15.53 10.38 -1.03
CA GLY A 309 -15.22 9.09 -0.43
C GLY A 309 -13.87 9.13 0.28
N GLY A 310 -13.31 7.98 0.67
CA GLY A 310 -11.95 7.95 1.24
C GLY A 310 -10.90 8.16 0.16
N LEU A 311 -10.78 7.19 -0.76
CA LEU A 311 -9.75 7.12 -1.78
C LEU A 311 -10.34 6.94 -3.18
N ARG A 312 -9.88 7.71 -4.16
CA ARG A 312 -10.20 7.48 -5.58
C ARG A 312 -8.93 7.31 -6.41
N ALA A 313 -8.75 6.09 -6.93
CA ALA A 313 -7.60 5.67 -7.71
C ALA A 313 -7.89 5.63 -9.21
N HIS A 314 -6.91 6.13 -9.96
CA HIS A 314 -6.78 5.90 -11.40
C HIS A 314 -5.37 5.33 -11.66
N GLY A 315 -4.98 5.19 -12.93
CA GLY A 315 -3.64 4.74 -13.32
C GLY A 315 -3.25 3.38 -12.72
N VAL A 316 -1.98 3.23 -12.36
CA VAL A 316 -1.46 2.05 -11.65
C VAL A 316 -1.06 2.43 -10.23
N SER A 317 -1.57 1.68 -9.26
CA SER A 317 -1.18 1.80 -7.85
C SER A 317 -0.42 0.55 -7.44
N THR A 318 0.75 0.75 -6.84
CA THR A 318 1.60 -0.32 -6.32
C THR A 318 1.86 -0.06 -4.85
N VAL A 319 1.42 -0.99 -4.00
CA VAL A 319 1.57 -0.95 -2.55
C VAL A 319 2.41 -2.16 -2.14
N GLU A 320 3.56 -1.92 -1.52
CA GLU A 320 4.45 -2.98 -1.04
C GLU A 320 3.92 -3.67 0.23
N ALA A 321 4.42 -4.88 0.52
CA ALA A 321 4.10 -5.63 1.74
C ALA A 321 4.40 -4.77 2.99
N LYS A 322 3.66 -4.97 4.09
CA LYS A 322 3.79 -4.21 5.36
C LYS A 322 3.30 -2.75 5.32
N ALA A 323 3.07 -2.17 4.14
CA ALA A 323 2.43 -0.86 4.02
C ALA A 323 1.00 -0.88 4.62
N GLU A 324 0.50 0.26 5.10
CA GLU A 324 -0.81 0.33 5.76
C GLU A 324 -1.74 1.38 5.12
N ILE A 325 -2.92 0.96 4.68
CA ILE A 325 -3.97 1.85 4.16
C ILE A 325 -5.24 1.69 5.00
N ASN A 326 -5.67 2.79 5.61
CA ASN A 326 -6.87 2.88 6.44
C ASN A 326 -7.91 3.79 5.77
N ILE A 327 -9.10 3.24 5.52
CA ILE A 327 -10.23 3.90 4.87
C ILE A 327 -11.46 3.70 5.75
N LEU A 328 -11.60 4.58 6.74
CA LEU A 328 -12.54 4.35 7.84
C LEU A 328 -13.63 5.42 7.91
N ASN A 329 -14.86 4.99 8.14
CA ASN A 329 -15.99 5.85 8.51
C ASN A 329 -16.29 6.98 7.52
N ASN A 330 -16.05 6.77 6.22
CA ASN A 330 -16.41 7.76 5.20
C ASN A 330 -17.94 7.77 5.00
N VAL A 331 -18.52 8.95 4.76
CA VAL A 331 -19.97 9.14 4.56
C VAL A 331 -20.40 8.81 3.12
N ARG A 332 -19.49 8.19 2.36
CA ARG A 332 -19.64 7.70 0.99
C ARG A 332 -18.73 6.47 0.82
N ASN A 333 -18.54 6.02 -0.42
CA ASN A 333 -17.61 4.95 -0.77
C ASN A 333 -16.29 5.08 -0.01
N GLY A 334 -15.83 3.99 0.61
CA GLY A 334 -14.48 3.95 1.15
C GLY A 334 -13.47 4.17 0.02
N MET A 335 -13.53 3.32 -1.00
CA MET A 335 -12.63 3.34 -2.14
C MET A 335 -13.38 3.30 -3.48
N GLU A 336 -12.94 4.11 -4.43
CA GLU A 336 -13.27 3.98 -5.85
C GLU A 336 -12.00 3.65 -6.64
N ASN A 337 -11.94 2.47 -7.24
CA ASN A 337 -10.86 2.07 -8.14
C ASN A 337 -11.32 2.13 -9.59
N TYR A 338 -10.64 2.92 -10.42
CA TYR A 338 -10.85 2.95 -11.87
C TYR A 338 -9.60 2.53 -12.66
N GLY A 339 -8.52 2.17 -11.98
CA GLY A 339 -7.23 1.80 -12.55
C GLY A 339 -6.85 0.36 -12.23
N THR A 340 -5.55 0.10 -12.15
CA THR A 340 -5.01 -1.12 -11.56
C THR A 340 -4.53 -0.80 -10.17
N PHE A 341 -5.05 -1.50 -9.16
CA PHE A 341 -4.64 -1.36 -7.78
C PHE A 341 -4.05 -2.69 -7.31
N ASN A 342 -2.72 -2.72 -7.20
CA ASN A 342 -1.95 -3.88 -6.77
C ASN A 342 -1.52 -3.64 -5.32
N ILE A 343 -2.05 -4.47 -4.44
CA ILE A 343 -1.64 -4.52 -3.05
C ILE A 343 -0.86 -5.82 -2.88
N ALA A 344 0.41 -5.71 -2.50
CA ALA A 344 1.24 -6.88 -2.24
C ALA A 344 0.73 -7.61 -0.99
N GLU A 345 0.96 -8.92 -0.97
CA GLU A 345 0.65 -9.76 0.19
C GLU A 345 1.36 -9.22 1.45
N GLY A 346 0.72 -9.36 2.61
CA GLY A 346 1.20 -8.81 3.88
C GLY A 346 1.07 -7.28 4.06
N ALA A 347 0.53 -6.54 3.09
CA ALA A 347 0.13 -5.15 3.29
C ALA A 347 -1.21 -5.06 4.03
N LYS A 348 -1.32 -4.17 5.03
CA LYS A 348 -2.57 -3.97 5.77
C LYS A 348 -3.51 -3.07 5.00
N PHE A 349 -4.70 -3.57 4.68
CA PHE A 349 -5.71 -2.83 3.94
C PHE A 349 -7.07 -2.88 4.65
N THR A 350 -7.46 -1.78 5.28
CA THR A 350 -8.69 -1.71 6.11
C THR A 350 -9.70 -0.75 5.50
N VAL A 351 -10.89 -1.26 5.19
CA VAL A 351 -12.04 -0.51 4.65
C VAL A 351 -13.26 -0.81 5.51
N THR A 352 -13.55 0.07 6.47
CA THR A 352 -14.57 -0.22 7.50
C THR A 352 -15.45 0.98 7.83
N GLY A 353 -16.74 0.74 8.04
CA GLY A 353 -17.67 1.77 8.52
C GLY A 353 -18.07 2.78 7.45
N ASN A 354 -17.81 2.53 6.17
CA ASN A 354 -18.10 3.45 5.08
C ASN A 354 -19.56 3.30 4.62
N ASP A 355 -20.25 4.40 4.35
CA ASP A 355 -21.69 4.38 4.05
C ASP A 355 -21.98 5.19 2.77
N GLU A 356 -22.30 4.54 1.65
CA GLU A 356 -22.71 5.22 0.41
C GLU A 356 -24.25 5.41 0.34
N PRO A 357 -24.76 6.64 0.51
CA PRO A 357 -26.19 6.89 0.74
C PRO A 357 -27.08 6.91 -0.52
N SER A 358 -26.54 6.66 -1.71
CA SER A 358 -27.20 6.93 -2.99
C SER A 358 -26.91 5.93 -4.12
N THR A 359 -25.82 5.17 -4.04
CA THR A 359 -25.28 4.33 -5.12
C THR A 359 -24.70 3.01 -4.56
N ASN A 360 -23.60 2.53 -5.13
CA ASN A 360 -23.09 1.16 -5.01
C ASN A 360 -21.70 1.17 -4.36
N GLY A 361 -21.25 0.06 -3.78
CA GLY A 361 -19.86 -0.13 -3.36
C GLY A 361 -19.50 0.56 -2.05
N GLY A 362 -20.25 0.30 -0.98
CA GLY A 362 -20.11 1.01 0.31
C GLY A 362 -18.67 1.07 0.79
N GLY A 363 -18.03 -0.09 0.90
CA GLY A 363 -16.60 -0.21 1.10
C GLY A 363 -15.85 0.15 -0.17
N ILE A 364 -16.04 -0.63 -1.23
CA ILE A 364 -15.28 -0.52 -2.48
C ILE A 364 -16.20 -0.54 -3.70
N TYR A 365 -16.06 0.45 -4.56
CA TYR A 365 -16.47 0.37 -5.95
C TYR A 365 -15.24 0.07 -6.83
N ASN A 366 -15.20 -1.11 -7.46
CA ASN A 366 -14.11 -1.50 -8.34
C ASN A 366 -14.55 -1.46 -9.82
N GLY A 367 -14.19 -0.40 -10.54
CA GLY A 367 -14.33 -0.29 -11.99
C GLY A 367 -13.09 -0.71 -12.78
N GLY A 368 -12.01 -1.13 -12.12
CA GLY A 368 -10.72 -1.47 -12.72
C GLY A 368 -10.25 -2.88 -12.34
N ARG A 369 -8.94 -3.06 -12.19
CA ARG A 369 -8.35 -4.30 -11.65
C ARG A 369 -7.94 -4.06 -10.20
N LEU A 370 -8.38 -4.92 -9.29
CA LEU A 370 -8.07 -4.88 -7.86
C LEU A 370 -7.54 -6.25 -7.43
N VAL A 371 -6.37 -6.25 -6.80
CA VAL A 371 -5.83 -7.44 -6.12
C VAL A 371 -5.73 -7.09 -4.64
N LEU A 372 -6.48 -7.80 -3.81
CA LEU A 372 -6.45 -7.65 -2.35
C LEU A 372 -5.37 -8.55 -1.76
N PRO A 373 -4.74 -8.16 -0.63
CA PRO A 373 -3.91 -9.05 0.18
C PRO A 373 -4.78 -9.91 1.10
N SER A 374 -4.30 -11.07 1.56
CA SER A 374 -5.02 -11.94 2.51
C SER A 374 -5.41 -11.23 3.80
N THR A 375 -4.63 -10.22 4.21
CA THR A 375 -4.86 -9.47 5.45
C THR A 375 -5.93 -8.36 5.33
N ALA A 376 -6.57 -8.20 4.17
CA ALA A 376 -7.56 -7.14 3.98
C ALA A 376 -8.80 -7.32 4.86
N VAL A 377 -9.30 -6.20 5.39
CA VAL A 377 -10.51 -6.14 6.22
C VAL A 377 -11.52 -5.19 5.58
N ILE A 378 -12.63 -5.74 5.10
CA ILE A 378 -13.70 -5.03 4.40
C ILE A 378 -15.02 -5.39 5.08
N MET A 379 -15.35 -4.63 6.13
CA MET A 379 -16.48 -4.95 7.02
C MET A 379 -17.28 -3.71 7.41
N ASN A 380 -18.51 -3.91 7.87
CA ASN A 380 -19.36 -2.85 8.43
C ASN A 380 -19.57 -1.68 7.45
N ASN A 381 -19.54 -1.96 6.14
CA ASN A 381 -19.79 -0.96 5.12
C ASN A 381 -21.23 -1.08 4.60
N SER A 382 -21.79 0.05 4.16
CA SER A 382 -23.18 0.16 3.72
C SER A 382 -23.25 0.80 2.33
N ALA A 383 -24.08 0.27 1.45
CA ALA A 383 -24.42 0.86 0.16
C ALA A 383 -25.94 0.95 -0.01
N HIS A 384 -26.44 2.07 -0.51
CA HIS A 384 -27.87 2.21 -0.81
C HIS A 384 -28.36 1.25 -1.89
N GLN A 385 -27.51 0.86 -2.85
CA GLN A 385 -27.88 -0.01 -3.97
C GLN A 385 -27.20 -1.38 -3.84
N THR A 386 -26.03 -1.59 -4.44
CA THR A 386 -25.42 -2.92 -4.50
C THR A 386 -23.99 -2.94 -3.97
N GLY A 387 -23.55 -4.07 -3.43
CA GLY A 387 -22.18 -4.25 -2.96
C GLY A 387 -21.89 -3.40 -1.74
N GLY A 388 -22.37 -3.81 -0.57
CA GLY A 388 -22.06 -3.14 0.69
C GLY A 388 -20.55 -3.17 0.96
N GLY A 389 -19.95 -4.37 0.85
CA GLY A 389 -18.50 -4.57 0.90
C GLY A 389 -17.87 -4.15 -0.43
N ILE A 390 -18.07 -4.94 -1.48
CA ILE A 390 -17.49 -4.71 -2.81
C ILE A 390 -18.58 -4.72 -3.89
N CYS A 391 -18.68 -3.64 -4.66
CA CYS A 391 -19.36 -3.63 -5.96
C CYS A 391 -18.32 -3.73 -7.08
N ASN A 392 -18.17 -4.91 -7.67
CA ASN A 392 -17.23 -5.16 -8.74
C ASN A 392 -17.84 -4.93 -10.13
N ALA A 393 -17.20 -4.08 -10.91
CA ALA A 393 -17.50 -3.77 -12.31
C ALA A 393 -16.30 -4.02 -13.24
N GLY A 394 -15.20 -4.54 -12.71
CA GLY A 394 -13.97 -4.84 -13.45
C GLY A 394 -13.45 -6.24 -13.12
N THR A 395 -12.24 -6.33 -12.56
CA THR A 395 -11.66 -7.58 -12.09
C THR A 395 -11.22 -7.43 -10.65
N VAL A 396 -11.64 -8.35 -9.79
CA VAL A 396 -11.19 -8.42 -8.40
C VAL A 396 -10.68 -9.83 -8.08
N THR A 397 -9.55 -9.89 -7.38
CA THR A 397 -9.04 -11.12 -6.77
C THR A 397 -9.14 -10.95 -5.26
N ILE A 398 -9.92 -11.83 -4.63
CA ILE A 398 -10.18 -11.90 -3.20
C ILE A 398 -9.52 -13.19 -2.72
N PRO A 399 -8.24 -13.14 -2.28
CA PRO A 399 -7.58 -14.32 -1.77
C PRO A 399 -8.22 -14.76 -0.45
N VAL A 400 -7.81 -15.93 -0.01
CA VAL A 400 -8.17 -16.48 1.29
C VAL A 400 -7.71 -15.56 2.43
N GLY A 401 -8.45 -15.53 3.53
CA GLY A 401 -8.15 -14.69 4.70
C GLY A 401 -8.76 -13.28 4.67
N VAL A 402 -9.15 -12.78 3.49
CA VAL A 402 -9.81 -11.47 3.38
C VAL A 402 -11.11 -11.48 4.16
N LYS A 403 -11.22 -10.63 5.19
CA LYS A 403 -12.45 -10.47 5.95
C LYS A 403 -13.44 -9.64 5.14
N LEU A 404 -14.38 -10.29 4.47
CA LEU A 404 -15.43 -9.68 3.67
C LEU A 404 -16.81 -10.13 4.15
N TYR A 405 -17.26 -9.60 5.28
CA TYR A 405 -18.56 -9.91 5.89
C TYR A 405 -19.09 -8.73 6.70
N ASN A 406 -20.33 -8.83 7.19
CA ASN A 406 -21.04 -7.78 7.93
C ASN A 406 -21.12 -6.45 7.16
N ASN A 407 -21.25 -6.54 5.84
CA ASN A 407 -21.57 -5.39 5.03
C ASN A 407 -23.06 -5.41 4.68
N HIS A 408 -23.58 -4.29 4.19
CA HIS A 408 -25.00 -4.12 3.87
C HIS A 408 -25.21 -3.42 2.53
N ALA A 409 -26.12 -3.96 1.73
CA ALA A 409 -26.57 -3.36 0.48
C ALA A 409 -28.10 -3.28 0.46
N GLY A 410 -28.64 -2.13 0.07
CA GLY A 410 -30.10 -1.92 0.03
C GLY A 410 -30.83 -2.67 -1.09
N THR A 411 -30.11 -3.13 -2.12
CA THR A 411 -30.68 -3.85 -3.28
C THR A 411 -30.15 -5.28 -3.37
N ALA A 412 -28.84 -5.51 -3.43
CA ALA A 412 -28.26 -6.83 -3.64
C ALA A 412 -26.77 -6.89 -3.31
N GLY A 413 -26.31 -8.06 -2.88
CA GLY A 413 -24.91 -8.35 -2.58
C GLY A 413 -24.41 -7.48 -1.43
N ASP A 414 -24.76 -7.87 -0.22
CA ASP A 414 -24.27 -7.25 1.00
C ASP A 414 -22.75 -7.19 1.02
N ASP A 415 -22.09 -8.31 0.74
CA ASP A 415 -20.64 -8.42 0.84
C ASP A 415 -19.96 -8.34 -0.53
N LEU A 416 -20.46 -9.11 -1.51
CA LEU A 416 -19.96 -9.06 -2.88
C LEU A 416 -21.12 -8.90 -3.87
N TYR A 417 -21.02 -7.88 -4.72
CA TYR A 417 -21.85 -7.75 -5.91
C TYR A 417 -20.97 -7.69 -7.16
N ASN A 418 -20.91 -8.79 -7.91
CA ASN A 418 -20.22 -8.87 -9.19
C ASN A 418 -21.17 -8.52 -10.33
N ARG A 419 -20.86 -7.46 -11.09
CA ARG A 419 -21.67 -7.07 -12.25
C ARG A 419 -21.53 -8.05 -13.40
N ASN A 420 -22.55 -8.07 -14.25
CA ASN A 420 -22.50 -8.84 -15.49
C ASN A 420 -21.32 -8.42 -16.37
N GLY A 421 -20.46 -9.37 -16.73
CA GLY A 421 -19.25 -9.15 -17.53
C GLY A 421 -18.03 -8.66 -16.73
N ALA A 422 -18.16 -8.51 -15.40
CA ALA A 422 -17.03 -8.36 -14.49
C ALA A 422 -16.57 -9.74 -14.00
N ASN A 423 -15.31 -9.85 -13.58
CA ASN A 423 -14.74 -11.09 -13.05
C ASN A 423 -14.40 -10.91 -11.57
N ALA A 424 -14.87 -11.82 -10.72
CA ALA A 424 -14.39 -11.93 -9.35
C ALA A 424 -13.85 -13.34 -9.14
N THR A 425 -12.65 -13.43 -8.58
CA THR A 425 -12.09 -14.68 -8.07
C THR A 425 -12.11 -14.59 -6.55
N LEU A 426 -12.74 -15.56 -5.89
CA LEU A 426 -12.93 -15.60 -4.45
C LEU A 426 -12.70 -17.01 -3.91
N THR A 427 -12.45 -17.06 -2.61
CA THR A 427 -12.34 -18.28 -1.81
C THR A 427 -13.62 -18.46 -1.00
N ASP A 428 -13.73 -19.59 -0.30
CA ASP A 428 -14.79 -19.80 0.66
C ASP A 428 -14.76 -18.75 1.80
N VAL A 429 -15.82 -18.68 2.60
CA VAL A 429 -15.85 -17.82 3.79
C VAL A 429 -14.73 -18.25 4.76
N GLY A 430 -14.25 -17.29 5.55
CA GLY A 430 -13.24 -17.60 6.55
C GLY A 430 -13.82 -18.29 7.77
N ASP A 431 -13.01 -19.15 8.38
CA ASP A 431 -13.33 -19.82 9.63
C ASP A 431 -13.60 -18.80 10.76
N MET A 432 -14.56 -19.10 11.64
CA MET A 432 -14.91 -18.27 12.81
C MET A 432 -15.44 -16.86 12.49
N TRP A 433 -15.86 -16.58 11.25
CA TRP A 433 -16.58 -15.34 10.92
C TRP A 433 -17.94 -15.32 11.60
N VAL A 434 -18.41 -14.14 11.99
CA VAL A 434 -19.61 -13.98 12.82
C VAL A 434 -20.49 -12.87 12.27
N LEU A 435 -21.77 -13.16 12.11
CA LEU A 435 -22.76 -12.16 11.78
C LEU A 435 -23.01 -11.23 12.98
N ASP A 436 -22.96 -9.92 12.74
CA ASP A 436 -23.08 -8.91 13.80
C ASP A 436 -24.52 -8.68 14.30
N ASP A 437 -25.52 -9.19 13.58
CA ASP A 437 -26.93 -9.04 13.91
C ASP A 437 -27.51 -10.23 14.70
N CYS A 438 -26.85 -11.40 14.68
CA CYS A 438 -27.31 -12.59 15.38
C CYS A 438 -26.22 -13.38 16.14
N ASP A 439 -24.95 -12.99 16.09
CA ASP A 439 -23.81 -13.68 16.73
C ASP A 439 -23.61 -15.15 16.29
N HIS A 440 -24.26 -15.56 15.19
CA HIS A 440 -24.08 -16.86 14.57
C HIS A 440 -22.79 -16.92 13.73
N LEU A 441 -22.17 -18.10 13.70
CA LEU A 441 -21.07 -18.40 12.80
C LEU A 441 -21.53 -18.32 11.35
N ILE A 442 -20.72 -17.67 10.53
CA ILE A 442 -20.84 -17.71 9.08
C ILE A 442 -20.30 -19.06 8.61
N ASP A 443 -21.11 -19.80 7.87
CA ASP A 443 -20.80 -21.15 7.37
C ASP A 443 -20.70 -21.21 5.84
N GLY A 444 -21.05 -20.13 5.13
CA GLY A 444 -20.95 -20.11 3.68
C GLY A 444 -21.26 -18.78 3.02
N TRP A 445 -21.05 -18.76 1.70
CA TRP A 445 -21.55 -17.73 0.81
C TRP A 445 -22.97 -18.08 0.36
N TYR A 446 -23.90 -17.14 0.48
CA TYR A 446 -25.30 -17.34 0.09
C TYR A 446 -25.74 -16.33 -0.96
N ASP A 447 -26.69 -16.75 -1.81
CA ASP A 447 -27.36 -15.88 -2.76
C ASP A 447 -28.02 -14.71 -2.05
N ASP A 448 -27.71 -13.52 -2.55
CA ASP A 448 -28.21 -12.26 -2.01
C ASP A 448 -28.64 -11.33 -3.16
N ALA A 449 -29.28 -11.91 -4.17
CA ALA A 449 -29.82 -11.20 -5.31
C ALA A 449 -31.02 -10.31 -4.93
N ALA A 450 -31.35 -9.35 -5.78
CA ALA A 450 -32.35 -8.32 -5.46
C ALA A 450 -33.77 -8.85 -5.23
N ASP A 451 -34.11 -9.96 -5.87
CA ASP A 451 -35.37 -10.68 -5.75
C ASP A 451 -35.28 -11.95 -4.90
N ALA A 452 -34.09 -12.23 -4.37
CA ALA A 452 -33.75 -13.44 -3.63
C ALA A 452 -32.64 -13.10 -2.60
N ARG A 453 -32.97 -12.16 -1.70
CA ARG A 453 -32.08 -11.72 -0.61
C ARG A 453 -31.98 -12.83 0.43
N TRP A 454 -30.78 -13.08 0.97
CA TRP A 454 -30.61 -14.07 2.03
C TRP A 454 -31.51 -13.75 3.23
N GLU A 455 -32.19 -14.77 3.75
CA GLU A 455 -33.06 -14.69 4.93
C GLU A 455 -33.17 -16.07 5.58
N ALA A 456 -32.62 -16.25 6.78
CA ALA A 456 -32.70 -17.49 7.54
C ALA A 456 -33.68 -17.45 8.73
N HIS A 457 -34.25 -16.28 9.02
CA HIS A 457 -35.06 -16.00 10.20
C HIS A 457 -36.45 -15.43 9.85
N ALA A 458 -37.02 -15.81 8.70
CA ALA A 458 -38.37 -15.40 8.36
C ALA A 458 -39.40 -15.96 9.36
N GLU A 459 -40.56 -15.28 9.48
CA GLU A 459 -41.65 -15.72 10.37
C GLU A 459 -42.17 -17.14 10.05
N THR A 460 -41.92 -17.63 8.84
CA THR A 460 -42.33 -18.95 8.36
C THR A 460 -41.20 -19.58 7.54
N GLU A 461 -41.08 -20.91 7.59
CA GLU A 461 -40.08 -21.66 6.81
C GLU A 461 -40.12 -21.37 5.30
N ASP A 462 -41.33 -21.19 4.73
CA ASP A 462 -41.52 -20.81 3.31
C ASP A 462 -40.99 -19.39 2.97
N GLY A 463 -40.72 -18.57 3.99
CA GLY A 463 -40.20 -17.21 3.84
C GLY A 463 -38.67 -17.14 3.87
N ASN A 464 -37.99 -18.24 4.20
CA ASN A 464 -36.54 -18.30 4.21
C ASN A 464 -36.00 -18.37 2.77
N HIS A 465 -34.89 -17.70 2.52
CA HIS A 465 -34.08 -17.84 1.32
C HIS A 465 -32.65 -18.15 1.75
N ILE A 466 -32.28 -19.43 1.64
CA ILE A 466 -31.01 -19.98 2.08
C ILE A 466 -30.48 -20.82 0.91
N GLU A 467 -30.00 -20.14 -0.13
CA GLU A 467 -29.39 -20.77 -1.29
C GLU A 467 -27.87 -20.56 -1.26
N GLU A 468 -27.14 -21.61 -0.92
CA GLU A 468 -25.68 -21.59 -0.80
C GLU A 468 -25.01 -21.53 -2.19
N PHE A 469 -23.92 -20.77 -2.28
CA PHE A 469 -23.05 -20.69 -3.43
C PHE A 469 -21.93 -21.71 -3.30
N THR A 470 -21.95 -22.75 -4.14
CA THR A 470 -21.05 -23.91 -4.02
C THR A 470 -20.10 -24.08 -5.22
N ASP A 471 -19.96 -23.06 -6.09
CA ASP A 471 -19.17 -23.15 -7.34
C ASP A 471 -17.65 -23.04 -7.10
N PHE A 472 -17.15 -23.68 -6.05
CA PHE A 472 -15.72 -23.77 -5.74
C PHE A 472 -15.08 -24.97 -6.43
N SER A 473 -13.92 -24.74 -7.02
CA SER A 473 -13.12 -25.82 -7.60
C SER A 473 -12.59 -26.75 -6.51
N GLU A 474 -12.84 -28.05 -6.61
CA GLU A 474 -12.25 -29.05 -5.69
C GLU A 474 -10.72 -29.05 -5.73
N GLU A 475 -10.11 -28.68 -6.86
CA GLU A 475 -8.65 -28.66 -7.04
C GLU A 475 -8.03 -27.41 -6.39
N THR A 476 -8.61 -26.24 -6.63
CA THR A 476 -8.01 -24.97 -6.23
C THR A 476 -8.64 -24.34 -5.01
N GLY A 477 -9.85 -24.73 -4.61
CA GLY A 477 -10.63 -24.04 -3.55
C GLY A 477 -11.11 -22.64 -3.97
N LEU A 478 -10.95 -22.29 -5.25
CA LEU A 478 -11.32 -20.98 -5.79
C LEU A 478 -12.60 -21.08 -6.61
N ALA A 479 -13.45 -20.08 -6.47
CA ALA A 479 -14.53 -19.79 -7.40
C ALA A 479 -14.13 -18.62 -8.30
N THR A 480 -14.47 -18.69 -9.59
CA THR A 480 -14.37 -17.53 -10.49
C THR A 480 -15.72 -17.27 -11.13
N VAL A 481 -16.30 -16.12 -10.79
CA VAL A 481 -17.59 -15.68 -11.31
C VAL A 481 -17.40 -14.59 -12.35
N SER A 482 -17.93 -14.81 -13.54
CA SER A 482 -17.91 -13.84 -14.67
C SER A 482 -19.29 -13.24 -14.96
N GLY A 483 -20.33 -13.78 -14.32
CA GLY A 483 -21.72 -13.37 -14.46
C GLY A 483 -22.18 -12.44 -13.35
N LEU A 484 -23.40 -11.93 -13.49
CA LEU A 484 -24.07 -11.24 -12.38
C LEU A 484 -24.16 -12.21 -11.20
N THR A 485 -23.53 -11.84 -10.08
CA THR A 485 -23.48 -12.66 -8.85
C THR A 485 -23.61 -11.72 -7.66
N SER A 486 -24.47 -12.04 -6.71
CA SER A 486 -24.70 -11.24 -5.51
C SER A 486 -24.60 -12.17 -4.31
N LEU A 487 -23.64 -11.94 -3.43
CA LEU A 487 -23.35 -12.84 -2.32
C LEU A 487 -23.35 -12.09 -0.99
N LYS A 488 -23.79 -12.81 0.04
CA LYS A 488 -23.63 -12.48 1.45
C LYS A 488 -22.89 -13.62 2.15
N ALA A 489 -21.93 -13.29 3.01
CA ALA A 489 -21.35 -14.24 3.93
C ALA A 489 -22.33 -14.39 5.12
N ALA A 490 -22.91 -15.56 5.31
CA ALA A 490 -23.99 -15.76 6.28
C ALA A 490 -24.02 -17.22 6.81
N HIS A 491 -25.10 -17.58 7.52
CA HIS A 491 -25.32 -18.93 8.02
C HIS A 491 -26.48 -19.64 7.31
N GLY A 492 -26.51 -20.97 7.42
CA GLY A 492 -27.56 -21.83 6.90
C GLY A 492 -28.81 -21.91 7.79
N LYS A 493 -29.56 -23.00 7.67
CA LYS A 493 -30.84 -23.19 8.38
C LYS A 493 -30.67 -23.43 9.89
N ASP A 494 -29.58 -24.07 10.28
CA ASP A 494 -29.31 -24.52 11.63
C ASP A 494 -28.10 -23.75 12.18
N PRO A 495 -28.25 -22.45 12.50
CA PRO A 495 -27.14 -21.62 12.93
C PRO A 495 -26.52 -22.13 14.23
N ILE A 496 -25.20 -21.94 14.31
CA ILE A 496 -24.41 -22.18 15.51
C ILE A 496 -24.01 -20.82 16.08
N ASP A 497 -24.37 -20.53 17.32
CA ASP A 497 -23.81 -19.36 18.01
C ASP A 497 -22.29 -19.53 18.13
N LYS A 498 -21.53 -18.47 17.84
CA LYS A 498 -20.06 -18.50 17.90
C LYS A 498 -19.53 -18.98 19.26
N THR A 499 -20.23 -18.65 20.33
CA THR A 499 -19.82 -19.02 21.67
C THR A 499 -20.22 -20.44 22.02
N SER A 500 -21.25 -21.02 21.38
CA SER A 500 -21.86 -22.28 21.81
C SER A 500 -20.91 -23.48 21.69
N PHE A 501 -20.19 -23.61 20.58
CA PHE A 501 -19.33 -24.78 20.31
C PHE A 501 -17.93 -24.35 19.86
N PRO A 502 -16.92 -25.23 19.99
CA PRO A 502 -15.61 -24.99 19.40
C PRO A 502 -15.68 -24.92 17.88
N GLY A 503 -14.98 -23.96 17.27
CA GLY A 503 -14.66 -23.97 15.84
C GLY A 503 -13.16 -24.18 15.60
N LEU A 504 -12.72 -24.12 14.33
CA LEU A 504 -11.30 -24.25 13.99
C LEU A 504 -10.93 -23.39 12.79
N ASP A 505 -9.86 -22.60 12.92
CA ASP A 505 -9.14 -21.93 11.84
C ASP A 505 -7.69 -22.42 11.77
N LYS A 506 -7.27 -23.02 10.64
CA LYS A 506 -5.88 -23.39 10.38
C LYS A 506 -5.23 -22.42 9.40
N VAL A 507 -4.04 -21.92 9.71
CA VAL A 507 -3.26 -21.03 8.85
C VAL A 507 -1.78 -21.42 8.82
N ILE A 508 -1.09 -21.06 7.75
CA ILE A 508 0.36 -21.03 7.61
C ILE A 508 0.84 -19.69 8.17
N VAL A 509 1.81 -19.72 9.08
CA VAL A 509 2.35 -18.53 9.73
C VAL A 509 3.59 -18.06 8.95
N THR A 510 3.55 -16.82 8.47
CA THR A 510 4.67 -16.22 7.73
C THR A 510 5.05 -14.86 8.32
N GLU A 511 6.21 -14.31 7.95
CA GLU A 511 6.58 -12.94 8.31
C GLU A 511 5.65 -11.86 7.71
N GLU A 512 4.90 -12.21 6.67
CA GLU A 512 3.96 -11.33 5.98
C GLU A 512 2.56 -11.37 6.62
N GLY A 513 2.28 -12.39 7.43
CA GLY A 513 0.98 -12.64 8.06
C GLY A 513 0.56 -14.10 7.94
N ASP A 514 -0.59 -14.42 8.53
CA ASP A 514 -1.20 -15.73 8.41
C ASP A 514 -1.79 -15.92 6.99
N LYS A 515 -1.56 -17.08 6.37
CA LYS A 515 -2.03 -17.42 5.01
C LYS A 515 -2.75 -18.77 5.01
N LYS A 516 -3.69 -19.05 4.10
CA LYS A 516 -4.15 -20.44 3.84
C LYS A 516 -3.39 -21.12 2.71
N GLU A 517 -2.69 -20.36 1.87
CA GLU A 517 -1.82 -20.89 0.84
C GLU A 517 -0.49 -20.16 0.87
N ASP A 518 0.61 -20.92 0.78
CA ASP A 518 1.96 -20.37 0.71
C ASP A 518 2.84 -21.26 -0.18
N THR A 519 4.10 -20.91 -0.32
CA THR A 519 5.08 -21.66 -1.11
C THR A 519 6.29 -22.01 -0.26
N ALA A 520 6.93 -23.14 -0.54
CA ALA A 520 8.16 -23.55 0.16
C ALA A 520 9.03 -24.42 -0.75
N ALA A 521 10.35 -24.33 -0.58
CA ALA A 521 11.27 -25.25 -1.22
C ALA A 521 11.32 -26.59 -0.48
N ALA A 522 11.74 -27.64 -1.20
CA ALA A 522 11.99 -28.93 -0.59
C ALA A 522 13.11 -28.79 0.46
N GLY A 523 12.87 -29.29 1.66
CA GLY A 523 13.75 -29.17 2.83
C GLY A 523 13.46 -27.97 3.74
N ASP A 524 12.60 -27.03 3.33
CA ASP A 524 12.27 -25.86 4.15
C ASP A 524 11.28 -26.22 5.26
N THR A 525 11.34 -25.46 6.35
CA THR A 525 10.36 -25.52 7.44
C THR A 525 9.18 -24.60 7.18
N VAL A 526 7.97 -25.07 7.50
CA VAL A 526 6.72 -24.32 7.42
C VAL A 526 6.09 -24.27 8.80
N ASP A 527 5.73 -23.07 9.25
CA ASP A 527 5.03 -22.85 10.51
C ASP A 527 3.52 -22.86 10.29
N PHE A 528 2.79 -23.54 11.17
CA PHE A 528 1.34 -23.64 11.14
C PHE A 528 0.74 -23.15 12.46
N LYS A 529 -0.50 -22.65 12.39
CA LYS A 529 -1.30 -22.26 13.55
C LYS A 529 -2.73 -22.77 13.42
N LEU A 530 -3.20 -23.44 14.46
CA LEU A 530 -4.59 -23.84 14.65
C LEU A 530 -5.21 -22.92 15.70
N THR A 531 -6.42 -22.42 15.46
CA THR A 531 -7.15 -21.56 16.40
C THR A 531 -8.55 -22.11 16.62
N SER A 532 -8.85 -22.52 17.84
CA SER A 532 -10.19 -22.82 18.32
C SER A 532 -10.61 -21.80 19.40
N ASN A 533 -11.63 -22.09 20.20
CA ASN A 533 -12.14 -21.21 21.24
C ASN A 533 -12.57 -21.99 22.50
N VAL A 534 -12.62 -21.28 23.63
CA VAL A 534 -13.35 -21.73 24.81
C VAL A 534 -14.86 -21.65 24.50
N PRO A 535 -15.64 -22.75 24.61
CA PRO A 535 -17.06 -22.74 24.29
C PRO A 535 -17.95 -22.54 25.52
N ASP A 536 -19.13 -21.94 25.35
CA ASP A 536 -20.22 -21.86 26.33
C ASP A 536 -20.71 -23.23 26.75
N ASP A 537 -20.67 -24.23 25.85
CA ASP A 537 -21.02 -25.61 26.17
C ASP A 537 -20.17 -26.18 27.33
N LEU A 538 -18.98 -25.62 27.59
CA LEU A 538 -18.18 -25.94 28.77
C LEU A 538 -18.97 -25.78 30.08
N LEU A 539 -19.90 -24.83 30.16
CA LEU A 539 -20.72 -24.58 31.36
C LEU A 539 -21.51 -25.82 31.80
N ASN A 540 -21.94 -26.66 30.85
CA ASN A 540 -22.64 -27.92 31.13
C ASN A 540 -21.77 -28.93 31.88
N TYR A 541 -20.45 -28.79 31.78
CA TYR A 541 -19.46 -29.68 32.38
C TYR A 541 -18.91 -29.13 33.70
N ILE A 542 -18.95 -27.79 33.93
CA ILE A 542 -18.42 -27.15 35.15
C ILE A 542 -19.47 -26.74 36.20
N LYS A 543 -20.71 -26.34 35.84
CA LYS A 543 -21.69 -25.74 36.78
C LYS A 543 -23.14 -26.16 36.53
N PRO A 544 -23.59 -27.32 37.06
CA PRO A 544 -24.89 -27.88 36.67
C PRO A 544 -26.14 -27.39 37.42
N GLU A 545 -26.05 -26.54 38.44
CA GLU A 545 -27.24 -26.07 39.20
C GLU A 545 -27.83 -24.74 38.71
N GLU A 546 -27.21 -24.06 37.74
CA GLU A 546 -27.64 -22.74 37.22
C GLU A 546 -28.04 -22.74 35.73
N ALA A 547 -27.99 -23.88 35.03
CA ALA A 547 -28.47 -24.00 33.66
C ALA A 547 -30.01 -24.06 33.66
N ASP A 548 -30.67 -22.95 33.31
CA ASP A 548 -32.12 -22.91 33.09
C ASP A 548 -32.51 -23.86 31.93
N ASP A 549 -33.61 -24.59 32.10
CA ASP A 549 -34.16 -25.57 31.15
C ASP A 549 -34.38 -24.93 29.76
N PRO A 550 -33.82 -25.45 28.65
CA PRO A 550 -33.90 -24.80 27.35
C PRO A 550 -35.31 -24.91 26.77
N GLU A 551 -36.08 -23.82 26.82
CA GLU A 551 -37.38 -23.67 26.13
C GLU A 551 -37.22 -23.35 24.63
N VAL A 552 -36.15 -23.77 23.95
CA VAL A 552 -36.07 -23.75 22.48
C VAL A 552 -35.24 -24.93 22.00
N VAL A 553 -35.77 -25.67 21.02
CA VAL A 553 -35.13 -26.84 20.39
C VAL A 553 -33.97 -26.38 19.52
N ASN A 554 -32.84 -25.98 20.12
CA ASN A 554 -31.49 -26.09 19.55
C ASN A 554 -30.33 -25.76 20.52
N THR A 555 -30.58 -25.61 21.83
CA THR A 555 -29.52 -25.27 22.79
C THR A 555 -29.41 -26.32 23.91
N LEU A 556 -28.20 -26.88 24.05
CA LEU A 556 -27.64 -27.51 25.25
C LEU A 556 -28.50 -28.62 25.90
N ALA A 557 -28.33 -29.86 25.46
CA ALA A 557 -28.87 -31.00 26.20
C ALA A 557 -28.08 -31.19 27.51
N ASN A 558 -28.79 -31.35 28.63
CA ASN A 558 -28.18 -31.66 29.94
C ASN A 558 -27.37 -32.97 29.87
N VAL A 559 -26.03 -32.88 29.94
CA VAL A 559 -25.13 -34.03 30.05
C VAL A 559 -25.47 -34.82 31.33
N PRO A 560 -25.69 -36.15 31.27
CA PRO A 560 -25.95 -36.98 32.45
C PRO A 560 -24.84 -36.82 33.51
N VAL A 561 -25.20 -36.81 34.80
CA VAL A 561 -24.26 -36.59 35.92
C VAL A 561 -23.04 -37.53 35.90
N GLU A 562 -23.21 -38.71 35.31
CA GLU A 562 -22.18 -39.75 35.19
C GLU A 562 -21.13 -39.49 34.11
N ASP A 563 -21.40 -38.60 33.15
CA ASP A 563 -20.51 -38.22 32.05
C ASP A 563 -19.84 -36.84 32.27
N ARG A 564 -19.97 -36.26 33.48
CA ARG A 564 -19.43 -34.94 33.85
C ARG A 564 -18.02 -35.03 34.47
N GLY A 565 -17.22 -33.98 34.26
CA GLY A 565 -15.93 -33.77 34.93
C GLY A 565 -14.70 -33.67 34.02
N GLU A 566 -14.88 -33.74 32.70
CA GLU A 566 -13.81 -33.57 31.71
C GLU A 566 -14.44 -32.99 30.42
N TYR A 567 -13.78 -32.01 29.79
CA TYR A 567 -14.16 -31.48 28.47
C TYR A 567 -12.94 -31.53 27.58
N LYS A 568 -12.80 -32.62 26.82
CA LYS A 568 -11.64 -32.82 25.93
C LYS A 568 -11.83 -32.08 24.62
N LEU A 569 -11.15 -30.95 24.48
CA LEU A 569 -10.95 -30.31 23.20
C LEU A 569 -9.70 -30.92 22.54
N THR A 570 -9.87 -31.71 21.48
CA THR A 570 -8.75 -32.38 20.81
C THR A 570 -8.57 -31.84 19.40
N PHE A 571 -7.43 -31.20 19.16
CA PHE A 571 -6.97 -30.81 17.84
C PHE A 571 -6.36 -32.02 17.14
N HIS A 572 -6.80 -32.25 15.91
CA HIS A 572 -6.30 -33.29 15.02
C HIS A 572 -5.62 -32.62 13.84
N ASP A 573 -4.49 -33.18 13.41
CA ASP A 573 -3.75 -32.67 12.26
C ASP A 573 -3.31 -33.83 11.36
N ASP A 574 -3.75 -33.78 10.10
CA ASP A 574 -3.46 -34.75 9.05
C ASP A 574 -2.72 -34.02 7.92
N MET A 575 -1.40 -34.09 7.99
CA MET A 575 -0.49 -33.47 7.05
C MET A 575 -0.29 -34.41 5.86
N ASN A 576 -0.07 -33.85 4.67
CA ASN A 576 0.43 -34.66 3.55
C ASN A 576 1.74 -35.37 3.96
N ASP A 577 1.94 -36.63 3.51
CA ASP A 577 3.15 -37.45 3.77
C ASP A 577 4.49 -36.74 3.52
N MET A 578 4.50 -35.68 2.69
CA MET A 578 5.69 -34.88 2.44
C MET A 578 6.03 -33.89 3.55
N PHE A 579 5.12 -33.60 4.47
CA PHE A 579 5.42 -32.91 5.71
C PHE A 579 5.87 -33.90 6.76
N ILE A 580 7.06 -33.67 7.30
CA ILE A 580 7.71 -34.55 8.26
C ILE A 580 8.14 -33.77 9.50
N ASP A 581 8.40 -34.51 10.58
CA ASP A 581 8.99 -34.00 11.82
C ASP A 581 8.26 -32.78 12.41
N PRO A 582 6.96 -32.88 12.74
CA PRO A 582 6.26 -31.78 13.39
C PRO A 582 6.87 -31.54 14.79
N THR A 583 7.26 -30.30 15.06
CA THR A 583 8.00 -29.87 16.25
C THR A 583 7.57 -28.47 16.72
N ASN A 584 8.22 -27.94 17.75
CA ASN A 584 7.99 -26.57 18.27
C ASN A 584 6.54 -26.25 18.68
N PHE A 585 5.82 -27.24 19.19
CA PHE A 585 4.45 -27.06 19.67
C PHE A 585 4.36 -26.04 20.80
N VAL A 586 3.51 -25.04 20.62
CA VAL A 586 3.14 -24.06 21.64
C VAL A 586 1.62 -23.99 21.70
N VAL A 587 1.04 -24.14 22.89
CA VAL A 587 -0.41 -24.07 23.12
C VAL A 587 -0.71 -22.86 23.99
N LYS A 588 -1.69 -22.03 23.60
CA LYS A 588 -2.09 -20.84 24.36
C LYS A 588 -3.60 -20.75 24.50
N VAL A 589 -4.04 -20.08 25.56
CA VAL A 589 -5.40 -19.54 25.68
C VAL A 589 -5.30 -18.02 25.77
N GLY A 590 -5.92 -17.31 24.83
CA GLY A 590 -5.65 -15.89 24.62
C GLY A 590 -4.16 -15.66 24.36
N ASP A 591 -3.54 -14.79 25.16
CA ASP A 591 -2.10 -14.50 25.10
C ASP A 591 -1.26 -15.41 26.02
N ASP A 592 -1.89 -16.21 26.88
CA ASP A 592 -1.23 -16.99 27.93
C ASP A 592 -0.82 -18.39 27.44
N GLU A 593 0.47 -18.70 27.56
CA GLU A 593 1.02 -20.01 27.19
C GLU A 593 0.75 -21.07 28.26
N LEU A 594 0.21 -22.21 27.85
CA LEU A 594 0.04 -23.38 28.70
C LEU A 594 1.41 -24.08 28.84
N ILE A 595 1.98 -24.08 30.05
CA ILE A 595 3.36 -24.52 30.32
C ILE A 595 3.47 -25.58 31.42
N GLN A 596 2.36 -25.95 32.05
CA GLN A 596 2.32 -26.99 33.09
C GLN A 596 2.01 -28.36 32.46
N PRO A 597 2.62 -29.45 32.96
CA PRO A 597 2.54 -30.79 32.36
C PRO A 597 1.14 -31.42 32.34
N ASP A 598 0.18 -30.81 33.04
CA ASP A 598 -1.20 -31.31 33.16
C ASP A 598 -2.22 -30.42 32.40
N GLN A 599 -1.76 -29.40 31.67
CA GLN A 599 -2.64 -28.45 30.96
C GLN A 599 -3.05 -28.91 29.55
N TYR A 600 -2.23 -29.73 28.90
CA TYR A 600 -2.53 -30.35 27.61
C TYR A 600 -1.66 -31.59 27.40
N THR A 601 -2.07 -32.46 26.48
CA THR A 601 -1.30 -33.66 26.09
C THR A 601 -1.08 -33.69 24.59
N ILE A 602 0.12 -34.06 24.15
CA ILE A 602 0.43 -34.30 22.73
C ILE A 602 0.55 -35.82 22.51
N ASN A 603 -0.15 -36.32 21.51
CA ASN A 603 -0.05 -37.69 21.02
C ASN A 603 0.56 -37.68 19.61
N TYR A 604 1.77 -38.22 19.45
CA TYR A 604 2.50 -38.24 18.18
C TYR A 604 2.25 -39.49 17.33
N GLU A 605 1.53 -40.48 17.87
CA GLU A 605 1.17 -41.70 17.16
C GLU A 605 -0.28 -42.08 17.51
N PRO A 606 -1.26 -41.27 17.07
CA PRO A 606 -2.66 -41.53 17.38
C PRO A 606 -3.13 -42.83 16.74
N ALA A 607 -4.02 -43.53 17.45
CA ALA A 607 -4.65 -44.73 16.93
C ALA A 607 -5.63 -44.33 15.82
N GLN A 608 -5.80 -45.19 14.80
CA GLN A 608 -6.83 -44.95 13.78
C GLN A 608 -8.21 -44.71 14.42
N HIS A 609 -8.88 -43.64 13.97
CA HIS A 609 -10.24 -43.32 14.40
C HIS A 609 -11.25 -44.35 13.88
N GLU A 610 -12.42 -44.43 14.52
CA GLU A 610 -13.46 -45.41 14.19
C GLU A 610 -14.02 -45.27 12.76
N ASP A 611 -13.92 -44.08 12.17
CA ASP A 611 -14.30 -43.77 10.80
C ASP A 611 -13.22 -44.15 9.75
N GLY A 612 -12.04 -44.58 10.21
CA GLY A 612 -10.90 -44.98 9.39
C GLY A 612 -9.93 -43.85 9.03
N THR A 613 -10.14 -42.63 9.52
CA THR A 613 -9.20 -41.51 9.36
C THR A 613 -7.93 -41.70 10.20
N THR A 614 -6.83 -41.13 9.74
CA THR A 614 -5.53 -41.04 10.43
C THR A 614 -5.17 -39.58 10.58
N CYS A 615 -4.45 -39.24 11.65
CA CYS A 615 -3.80 -37.94 11.85
C CYS A 615 -2.35 -38.19 12.26
N ASP A 616 -1.47 -37.24 11.99
CA ASP A 616 -0.05 -37.30 12.35
C ASP A 616 0.17 -37.03 13.85
N PHE A 617 -0.64 -36.14 14.42
CA PHE A 617 -0.64 -35.91 15.85
C PHE A 617 -2.02 -35.43 16.35
N GLU A 618 -2.24 -35.60 17.65
CA GLU A 618 -3.35 -35.02 18.38
C GLU A 618 -2.84 -34.14 19.54
N ILE A 619 -3.53 -33.04 19.79
CA ILE A 619 -3.31 -32.21 20.98
C ILE A 619 -4.63 -32.08 21.73
N THR A 620 -4.68 -32.64 22.93
CA THR A 620 -5.88 -32.59 23.78
C THR A 620 -5.68 -31.58 24.90
N VAL A 621 -6.65 -30.67 25.05
CA VAL A 621 -6.79 -29.71 26.14
C VAL A 621 -8.06 -30.06 26.91
N ASP A 622 -7.96 -30.34 28.21
CA ASP A 622 -9.13 -30.52 29.08
C ASP A 622 -9.56 -29.17 29.67
N LEU A 623 -10.64 -28.61 29.12
CA LEU A 623 -11.10 -27.27 29.51
C LEU A 623 -11.68 -27.24 30.93
N VAL A 624 -12.23 -28.35 31.43
CA VAL A 624 -12.70 -28.41 32.83
C VAL A 624 -11.50 -28.29 33.77
N ASN A 625 -10.43 -29.03 33.51
CA ASN A 625 -9.21 -28.95 34.31
C ASN A 625 -8.56 -27.56 34.21
N LEU A 626 -8.50 -26.93 33.03
CA LEU A 626 -8.01 -25.55 32.91
C LEU A 626 -8.83 -24.56 33.76
N TYR A 627 -10.16 -24.71 33.77
CA TYR A 627 -11.04 -23.88 34.58
C TYR A 627 -10.80 -24.09 36.09
N GLU A 628 -10.72 -25.36 36.53
CA GLU A 628 -10.46 -25.70 37.94
C GLU A 628 -9.09 -25.20 38.44
N MET A 629 -8.09 -25.17 37.56
CA MET A 629 -6.76 -24.62 37.83
C MET A 629 -6.73 -23.08 37.81
N GLY A 630 -7.80 -22.44 37.35
CA GLY A 630 -7.90 -20.98 37.16
C GLY A 630 -7.06 -20.46 36.00
N ALA A 631 -6.77 -21.31 35.01
CA ALA A 631 -6.11 -20.92 33.76
C ALA A 631 -7.09 -20.32 32.75
N ILE A 632 -8.39 -20.62 32.89
CA ILE A 632 -9.50 -19.95 32.19
C ILE A 632 -10.62 -19.66 33.19
N ASP A 633 -11.50 -18.71 32.90
CA ASP A 633 -12.64 -18.35 33.75
C ASP A 633 -13.96 -18.05 33.00
N ASP A 634 -14.96 -17.53 33.70
CA ASP A 634 -16.28 -17.20 33.12
C ASP A 634 -16.19 -16.09 32.04
N GLU A 635 -15.19 -15.20 32.12
CA GLU A 635 -14.94 -14.17 31.11
C GLU A 635 -14.36 -14.80 29.83
N ASP A 636 -13.52 -15.83 29.96
CA ASP A 636 -13.00 -16.55 28.79
C ASP A 636 -14.08 -17.31 28.03
N ILE A 637 -15.02 -17.92 28.76
CA ILE A 637 -16.19 -18.58 28.19
C ILE A 637 -17.04 -17.55 27.44
N ALA A 638 -17.45 -16.47 28.11
CA ALA A 638 -18.33 -15.46 27.54
C ALA A 638 -17.73 -14.72 26.32
N ASN A 639 -16.40 -14.62 26.23
CA ASN A 639 -15.72 -13.98 25.12
C ASN A 639 -15.32 -14.95 24.00
N ALA A 640 -15.59 -16.25 24.15
CA ALA A 640 -15.05 -17.31 23.31
C ALA A 640 -13.53 -17.15 23.11
N THR A 641 -12.78 -17.01 24.21
CA THR A 641 -11.33 -16.74 24.18
C THR A 641 -10.61 -17.75 23.28
N PRO A 642 -9.77 -17.30 22.34
CA PRO A 642 -9.10 -18.21 21.40
C PRO A 642 -8.16 -19.19 22.11
N ILE A 643 -8.19 -20.44 21.67
CA ILE A 643 -7.22 -21.48 22.04
C ILE A 643 -6.36 -21.72 20.81
N THR A 644 -5.07 -21.40 20.89
CA THR A 644 -4.16 -21.50 19.73
C THR A 644 -3.12 -22.59 19.93
N VAL A 645 -2.83 -23.33 18.85
CA VAL A 645 -1.72 -24.28 18.76
C VAL A 645 -0.84 -23.84 17.60
N THR A 646 0.43 -23.54 17.84
CA THR A 646 1.41 -23.33 16.77
C THR A 646 2.41 -24.46 16.75
N TYR A 647 2.82 -24.90 15.56
CA TYR A 647 3.84 -25.92 15.37
C TYR A 647 4.58 -25.70 14.05
N THR A 648 5.75 -26.31 13.91
CA THR A 648 6.56 -26.27 12.69
C THR A 648 6.64 -27.68 12.11
N ALA A 649 6.48 -27.84 10.80
CA ALA A 649 6.82 -29.08 10.09
C ALA A 649 7.84 -28.81 8.98
N THR A 650 8.56 -29.83 8.55
CA THR A 650 9.53 -29.71 7.46
C THR A 650 8.92 -30.29 6.18
N LEU A 651 8.94 -29.54 5.09
CA LEU A 651 8.65 -30.10 3.77
C LEU A 651 9.84 -30.96 3.35
N SER A 652 9.63 -32.26 3.13
CA SER A 652 10.67 -33.24 2.84
C SER A 652 11.58 -32.81 1.68
N GLU A 653 12.88 -33.13 1.78
CA GLU A 653 13.84 -32.93 0.67
C GLU A 653 13.45 -33.73 -0.60
N GLU A 654 12.56 -34.72 -0.48
CA GLU A 654 12.04 -35.49 -1.61
C GLU A 654 10.84 -34.80 -2.31
N ALA A 655 10.39 -33.64 -1.80
CA ALA A 655 9.26 -32.91 -2.38
C ALA A 655 9.57 -32.43 -3.81
N THR A 656 8.56 -32.54 -4.66
CA THR A 656 8.59 -32.16 -6.08
C THR A 656 7.52 -31.11 -6.34
N ALA A 657 7.53 -30.51 -7.52
CA ALA A 657 6.51 -29.55 -7.92
C ALA A 657 5.10 -30.11 -7.76
N GLY A 658 4.28 -29.39 -7.00
CA GLY A 658 2.96 -29.84 -6.60
C GLY A 658 2.37 -28.99 -5.47
N SER A 659 1.20 -29.40 -5.01
CA SER A 659 0.48 -28.76 -3.91
C SER A 659 0.32 -29.77 -2.77
N TYR A 660 0.80 -29.40 -1.59
CA TYR A 660 0.82 -30.23 -0.39
C TYR A 660 -0.16 -29.69 0.62
N GLN A 661 -1.20 -30.48 0.89
CA GLN A 661 -2.26 -30.08 1.81
C GLN A 661 -1.89 -30.41 3.24
N ASN A 662 -2.38 -29.59 4.15
CA ASN A 662 -2.33 -29.88 5.56
C ASN A 662 -3.70 -29.58 6.17
N THR A 663 -4.33 -30.61 6.74
CA THR A 663 -5.73 -30.59 7.18
C THR A 663 -5.79 -30.67 8.69
N ALA A 664 -6.70 -29.93 9.33
CA ALA A 664 -6.96 -30.08 10.75
C ALA A 664 -8.46 -30.01 11.05
N TRP A 665 -8.86 -30.60 12.18
CA TRP A 665 -10.19 -30.49 12.76
C TRP A 665 -10.10 -30.58 14.27
N VAL A 666 -11.16 -30.20 14.97
CA VAL A 666 -11.26 -30.32 16.42
C VAL A 666 -12.42 -31.25 16.77
N THR A 667 -12.18 -32.21 17.65
CA THR A 667 -13.25 -32.99 18.29
C THR A 667 -13.45 -32.50 19.71
N TYR A 668 -14.71 -32.47 20.14
CA TYR A 668 -15.13 -32.09 21.48
C TYR A 668 -16.26 -33.02 21.94
N PRO A 669 -16.71 -32.95 23.20
CA PRO A 669 -17.83 -33.77 23.65
C PRO A 669 -19.05 -33.66 22.72
N ASP A 670 -19.58 -34.79 22.27
CA ASP A 670 -20.74 -34.91 21.39
C ASP A 670 -20.62 -34.28 19.98
N GLY A 671 -19.41 -33.87 19.52
CA GLY A 671 -19.26 -33.26 18.20
C GLY A 671 -17.83 -33.14 17.64
N GLU A 672 -17.75 -32.67 16.40
CA GLU A 672 -16.51 -32.33 15.69
C GLU A 672 -16.73 -31.08 14.81
N THR A 673 -15.65 -30.35 14.51
CA THR A 673 -15.69 -29.22 13.59
C THR A 673 -15.57 -29.68 12.14
N GLU A 674 -15.98 -28.81 11.21
CA GLU A 674 -15.54 -28.92 9.82
C GLU A 674 -14.00 -28.88 9.72
N LYS A 675 -13.47 -29.45 8.63
CA LYS A 675 -12.03 -29.55 8.39
C LYS A 675 -11.50 -28.23 7.83
N SER A 676 -10.46 -27.68 8.45
CA SER A 676 -9.73 -26.51 7.95
C SER A 676 -8.46 -26.96 7.22
N ILE A 677 -8.27 -26.52 5.98
CA ILE A 677 -7.20 -26.98 5.08
C ILE A 677 -6.33 -25.80 4.66
N VAL A 678 -5.01 -26.00 4.66
CA VAL A 678 -4.03 -25.10 4.05
C VAL A 678 -3.21 -25.80 3.00
N LYS A 679 -2.65 -25.06 2.04
CA LYS A 679 -1.83 -25.61 0.95
C LYS A 679 -0.45 -24.96 0.88
N VAL A 680 0.58 -25.77 0.76
CA VAL A 680 1.94 -25.32 0.45
C VAL A 680 2.30 -25.80 -0.94
N ASN A 681 2.66 -24.87 -1.81
CA ASN A 681 3.03 -25.17 -3.18
C ASN A 681 4.54 -25.18 -3.35
N THR A 682 5.00 -26.11 -4.18
CA THR A 682 6.38 -26.21 -4.62
C THR A 682 6.40 -26.23 -6.14
N TYR A 683 7.47 -25.72 -6.74
CA TYR A 683 7.58 -25.52 -8.18
C TYR A 683 8.78 -26.21 -8.79
N LYS A 684 8.73 -26.37 -10.12
CA LYS A 684 9.89 -26.76 -10.91
C LYS A 684 10.12 -25.83 -12.08
N ILE A 685 11.39 -25.70 -12.45
CA ILE A 685 11.82 -25.05 -13.68
C ILE A 685 12.28 -26.12 -14.67
N ASP A 686 11.75 -26.05 -15.89
CA ASP A 686 12.25 -26.80 -17.05
C ASP A 686 12.95 -25.84 -18.02
N VAL A 687 14.27 -25.96 -18.12
CA VAL A 687 15.07 -25.21 -19.09
C VAL A 687 15.29 -26.05 -20.33
N PHE A 688 14.80 -25.57 -21.47
CA PHE A 688 15.10 -26.16 -22.77
C PHE A 688 16.28 -25.42 -23.44
N LYS A 689 17.46 -26.06 -23.43
CA LYS A 689 18.66 -25.65 -24.14
C LYS A 689 18.59 -26.06 -25.60
N TYR A 690 18.63 -25.10 -26.53
CA TYR A 690 18.41 -25.40 -27.95
C TYR A 690 19.35 -24.68 -28.91
N ASP A 691 19.38 -25.17 -30.16
CA ASP A 691 20.09 -24.57 -31.29
C ASP A 691 19.33 -23.34 -31.82
N GLN A 692 19.94 -22.15 -31.78
CA GLN A 692 19.28 -20.91 -32.24
C GLN A 692 18.84 -20.98 -33.72
N THR A 693 19.44 -21.86 -34.53
CA THR A 693 19.10 -22.05 -35.95
C THR A 693 18.08 -23.17 -36.18
N ASN A 694 17.76 -23.96 -35.16
CA ASN A 694 16.73 -24.99 -35.16
C ASN A 694 16.12 -25.14 -33.75
N GLU A 695 15.00 -24.46 -33.52
CA GLU A 695 14.36 -24.36 -32.20
C GLU A 695 13.80 -25.67 -31.64
N GLU A 696 13.77 -26.76 -32.41
CA GLU A 696 13.35 -28.10 -31.96
C GLU A 696 14.55 -28.99 -31.58
N LYS A 697 15.78 -28.54 -31.85
CA LYS A 697 16.99 -29.31 -31.58
C LYS A 697 17.55 -28.94 -30.20
N GLY A 698 17.31 -29.81 -29.22
CA GLY A 698 17.95 -29.75 -27.91
C GLY A 698 19.47 -29.93 -27.98
N LEU A 699 20.20 -29.30 -27.05
CA LEU A 699 21.65 -29.37 -26.97
C LEU A 699 22.10 -29.99 -25.64
N GLU A 700 22.78 -31.13 -25.71
CA GLU A 700 23.37 -31.84 -24.57
C GLU A 700 24.69 -31.21 -24.12
N GLY A 701 24.96 -31.25 -22.81
CA GLY A 701 26.27 -30.93 -22.24
C GLY A 701 26.54 -29.45 -21.99
N ALA A 702 25.54 -28.57 -22.09
CA ALA A 702 25.66 -27.19 -21.66
C ALA A 702 25.69 -27.14 -20.13
N LYS A 703 26.63 -26.41 -19.53
CA LYS A 703 26.72 -26.23 -18.09
C LYS A 703 26.26 -24.86 -17.64
N PHE A 704 25.58 -24.83 -16.50
CA PHE A 704 25.01 -23.62 -15.94
C PHE A 704 25.30 -23.48 -14.43
N GLU A 705 25.33 -22.23 -14.00
CA GLU A 705 25.12 -21.83 -12.61
C GLU A 705 23.67 -21.36 -12.45
N PHE A 706 23.01 -21.85 -11.40
CA PHE A 706 21.68 -21.42 -10.97
C PHE A 706 21.76 -20.86 -9.55
N TYR A 707 21.17 -19.69 -9.32
CA TYR A 707 21.26 -18.97 -8.05
C TYR A 707 20.16 -17.91 -7.88
N GLN A 708 20.02 -17.40 -6.66
CA GLN A 708 19.25 -16.20 -6.33
C GLN A 708 20.22 -15.03 -6.06
N LYS A 709 19.72 -13.82 -5.86
CA LYS A 709 20.55 -12.66 -5.45
C LYS A 709 20.03 -12.05 -4.15
N ASP A 710 20.93 -11.56 -3.31
CA ASP A 710 20.56 -10.73 -2.16
C ASP A 710 20.14 -9.31 -2.57
N GLY A 711 19.72 -8.49 -1.61
CA GLY A 711 19.33 -7.09 -1.83
C GLY A 711 20.45 -6.18 -2.35
N GLU A 712 21.71 -6.62 -2.31
CA GLU A 712 22.88 -5.92 -2.87
C GLU A 712 23.23 -6.41 -4.29
N GLY A 713 22.52 -7.42 -4.79
CA GLY A 713 22.71 -8.03 -6.10
C GLY A 713 23.80 -9.12 -6.14
N ASN A 714 24.28 -9.58 -4.98
CA ASN A 714 25.26 -10.66 -4.92
C ASN A 714 24.58 -12.02 -5.00
N PRO A 715 25.15 -12.99 -5.73
CA PRO A 715 24.62 -14.37 -5.77
C PRO A 715 24.56 -15.01 -4.37
N ILE A 716 23.38 -15.49 -4.00
CA ILE A 716 23.10 -16.31 -2.81
C ILE A 716 22.55 -17.67 -3.26
N ASN A 717 22.70 -18.69 -2.41
CA ASN A 717 22.35 -20.08 -2.74
C ASN A 717 23.06 -20.60 -4.00
N VAL A 718 24.34 -20.23 -4.15
CA VAL A 718 25.14 -20.62 -5.32
C VAL A 718 25.52 -22.10 -5.22
N VAL A 719 25.29 -22.81 -6.33
CA VAL A 719 25.92 -24.05 -6.78
C VAL A 719 25.01 -25.29 -6.74
N VAL A 720 24.21 -25.41 -7.81
CA VAL A 720 24.12 -26.69 -8.53
C VAL A 720 24.79 -26.48 -9.89
N GLU A 721 25.86 -27.22 -10.21
CA GLU A 721 26.35 -27.29 -11.59
C GLU A 721 25.33 -28.12 -12.37
N LEU A 722 24.52 -27.44 -13.18
CA LEU A 722 23.49 -28.09 -13.98
C LEU A 722 24.05 -28.40 -15.35
N THR A 723 23.76 -29.59 -15.87
CA THR A 723 24.15 -29.98 -17.23
C THR A 723 22.91 -30.34 -18.03
N SER A 724 22.76 -29.79 -19.23
CA SER A 724 21.66 -30.16 -20.13
C SER A 724 21.79 -31.61 -20.58
N ASP A 725 20.67 -32.34 -20.53
CA ASP A 725 20.61 -33.75 -20.88
C ASP A 725 20.66 -34.00 -22.41
N ALA A 726 20.56 -35.25 -22.82
CA ALA A 726 20.59 -35.67 -24.23
C ALA A 726 19.49 -35.02 -25.11
N ASN A 727 18.39 -34.57 -24.50
CA ASN A 727 17.29 -33.87 -25.17
C ASN A 727 17.38 -32.35 -25.01
N GLY A 728 18.42 -31.84 -24.34
CA GLY A 728 18.63 -30.42 -24.08
C GLY A 728 17.87 -29.88 -22.87
N HIS A 729 17.31 -30.72 -22.01
CA HIS A 729 16.55 -30.28 -20.84
C HIS A 729 17.40 -30.20 -19.57
N ILE A 730 17.04 -29.27 -18.68
CA ILE A 730 17.52 -29.19 -17.30
C ILE A 730 16.29 -29.00 -16.42
N ILE A 731 16.08 -29.93 -15.49
CA ILE A 731 14.99 -29.88 -14.53
C ILE A 731 15.53 -29.51 -13.17
N LEU A 732 15.01 -28.42 -12.61
CA LEU A 732 15.19 -28.00 -11.23
C LEU A 732 13.85 -28.19 -10.54
N ASP A 733 13.79 -29.02 -9.52
CA ASP A 733 12.56 -29.37 -8.81
C ASP A 733 12.68 -28.97 -7.34
N GLY A 734 11.55 -28.87 -6.64
CA GLY A 734 11.57 -28.55 -5.22
C GLY A 734 11.79 -27.06 -4.90
N LEU A 735 11.39 -26.14 -5.78
CA LEU A 735 11.66 -24.71 -5.64
C LEU A 735 10.50 -23.94 -5.00
N ASP A 736 10.85 -22.95 -4.18
CA ASP A 736 9.95 -21.91 -3.69
C ASP A 736 9.60 -20.90 -4.79
N ALA A 737 8.60 -20.05 -4.57
CA ALA A 737 8.37 -18.87 -5.39
C ALA A 737 9.53 -17.87 -5.25
N GLY A 738 9.74 -17.03 -6.28
CA GLY A 738 10.78 -16.02 -6.25
C GLY A 738 11.52 -15.81 -7.57
N VAL A 739 12.60 -15.03 -7.49
CA VAL A 739 13.41 -14.64 -8.65
C VAL A 739 14.74 -15.36 -8.65
N TYR A 740 14.98 -16.08 -9.74
CA TYR A 740 16.16 -16.90 -9.97
C TYR A 740 16.94 -16.43 -11.20
N TYR A 741 18.21 -16.78 -11.22
CA TYR A 741 19.14 -16.44 -12.29
C TYR A 741 19.82 -17.70 -12.81
N LEU A 742 19.85 -17.84 -14.14
CA LEU A 742 20.51 -18.93 -14.83
C LEU A 742 21.61 -18.35 -15.74
N LYS A 743 22.85 -18.82 -15.57
CA LYS A 743 24.01 -18.35 -16.31
C LYS A 743 24.79 -19.50 -16.90
N GLU A 744 25.00 -19.49 -18.22
CA GLU A 744 25.80 -20.49 -18.90
C GLU A 744 27.29 -20.32 -18.54
N THR A 745 27.94 -21.40 -18.12
CA THR A 745 29.37 -21.43 -17.78
C THR A 745 30.18 -22.20 -18.82
N GLU A 746 29.58 -23.21 -19.46
CA GLU A 746 30.20 -23.99 -20.54
C GLU A 746 29.16 -24.30 -21.62
N ALA A 747 29.45 -23.93 -22.87
CA ALA A 747 28.60 -24.29 -24.00
C ALA A 747 28.82 -25.74 -24.46
N PRO A 748 27.80 -26.37 -25.07
CA PRO A 748 27.95 -27.63 -25.80
C PRO A 748 29.02 -27.56 -26.89
N GLU A 749 29.61 -28.71 -27.21
CA GLU A 749 30.63 -28.80 -28.27
C GLU A 749 30.09 -28.26 -29.61
N GLY A 750 30.84 -27.34 -30.23
CA GLY A 750 30.46 -26.73 -31.50
C GLY A 750 29.53 -25.52 -31.39
N TYR A 751 29.25 -25.03 -30.17
CA TYR A 751 28.43 -23.84 -29.91
C TYR A 751 29.21 -22.74 -29.19
N VAL A 752 28.73 -21.49 -29.30
CA VAL A 752 29.29 -20.33 -28.60
C VAL A 752 28.65 -20.22 -27.21
N CYS A 753 29.47 -20.10 -26.16
CA CYS A 753 29.01 -19.83 -24.80
C CYS A 753 28.40 -18.44 -24.69
N SER A 754 27.18 -18.37 -24.16
CA SER A 754 26.48 -17.12 -23.92
C SER A 754 27.08 -16.38 -22.72
N ASN A 755 27.19 -15.05 -22.83
CA ASN A 755 27.51 -14.20 -21.68
C ASN A 755 26.24 -13.62 -21.03
N GLU A 756 25.05 -13.98 -21.54
CA GLU A 756 23.77 -13.51 -21.01
C GLU A 756 23.38 -14.30 -19.74
N GLU A 757 22.84 -13.58 -18.77
CA GLU A 757 22.21 -14.13 -17.57
C GLU A 757 20.69 -14.07 -17.78
N LEU A 758 20.01 -15.20 -17.66
CA LEU A 758 18.56 -15.28 -17.80
C LEU A 758 17.92 -15.11 -16.41
N THR A 759 17.00 -14.15 -16.29
CA THR A 759 16.14 -13.99 -15.10
C THR A 759 14.88 -14.83 -15.26
N ILE A 760 14.56 -15.63 -14.24
CA ILE A 760 13.39 -16.49 -14.18
C ILE A 760 12.59 -16.09 -12.95
N THR A 761 11.28 -15.87 -13.10
CA THR A 761 10.39 -15.50 -12.00
C THR A 761 9.35 -16.60 -11.83
N ILE A 762 9.32 -17.20 -10.64
CA ILE A 762 8.25 -18.08 -10.18
C ILE A 762 7.28 -17.21 -9.36
N PRO A 763 6.00 -17.11 -9.74
CA PRO A 763 5.03 -16.32 -9.00
C PRO A 763 4.58 -17.02 -7.70
N ASP A 764 4.16 -16.24 -6.70
CA ASP A 764 3.65 -16.73 -5.41
C ASP A 764 2.24 -17.38 -5.51
N GLN A 765 1.71 -17.52 -6.73
CA GLN A 765 0.41 -18.09 -7.01
C GLN A 765 0.59 -19.21 -8.03
N ALA A 766 0.14 -20.41 -7.68
CA ALA A 766 0.30 -21.57 -8.54
C ALA A 766 -0.50 -21.41 -9.84
N ASP A 767 0.12 -21.72 -10.97
CA ASP A 767 -0.63 -22.23 -12.10
C ASP A 767 -0.94 -23.72 -11.86
N ALA A 768 -1.95 -24.28 -12.53
CA ALA A 768 -2.36 -25.68 -12.33
C ALA A 768 -1.26 -26.73 -12.65
N SER A 769 -0.10 -26.32 -13.15
CA SER A 769 1.00 -27.21 -13.52
C SER A 769 2.19 -27.18 -12.55
N ASN A 770 2.34 -26.11 -11.76
CA ASN A 770 3.52 -25.83 -10.93
C ASN A 770 4.85 -25.89 -11.73
N VAL A 771 4.80 -25.66 -13.06
CA VAL A 771 5.95 -25.77 -13.97
C VAL A 771 6.24 -24.45 -14.66
N VAL A 772 7.45 -23.93 -14.47
CA VAL A 772 7.96 -22.79 -15.24
C VAL A 772 8.88 -23.28 -16.34
N THR A 773 8.43 -23.21 -17.61
CA THR A 773 9.27 -23.57 -18.76
C THR A 773 9.99 -22.35 -19.32
N VAL A 774 11.31 -22.45 -19.48
CA VAL A 774 12.16 -21.41 -20.08
C VAL A 774 13.02 -21.99 -21.20
N LYS A 775 13.45 -21.14 -22.14
CA LYS A 775 14.30 -21.55 -23.26
C LYS A 775 15.62 -20.79 -23.26
N PHE A 776 16.72 -21.49 -23.56
CA PHE A 776 18.06 -20.91 -23.62
C PHE A 776 18.81 -21.33 -24.90
N ALA A 777 19.04 -20.39 -25.82
CA ALA A 777 19.60 -20.66 -27.15
C ALA A 777 21.13 -20.52 -27.19
N ASN A 778 21.83 -21.38 -27.94
CA ASN A 778 23.23 -21.09 -28.36
C ASN A 778 23.32 -21.00 -29.88
N SER A 779 24.18 -20.11 -30.34
CA SER A 779 24.58 -20.06 -31.75
C SER A 779 25.66 -21.11 -32.03
N PRO A 780 25.59 -21.87 -33.14
CA PRO A 780 26.67 -22.75 -33.55
C PRO A 780 27.92 -21.92 -33.86
N VAL A 781 29.10 -22.43 -33.51
CA VAL A 781 30.39 -21.81 -33.85
C VAL A 781 30.45 -21.70 -35.38
N PRO A 782 30.66 -20.50 -35.95
CA PRO A 782 30.72 -20.35 -37.39
C PRO A 782 31.87 -21.19 -37.93
N HIS A 783 31.55 -22.13 -38.84
CA HIS A 783 32.58 -22.81 -39.62
C HIS A 783 33.25 -21.79 -40.56
N THR A 784 34.30 -21.12 -40.10
CA THR A 784 35.14 -20.22 -40.93
C THR A 784 36.04 -20.99 -41.90
N GLY A 785 35.59 -22.16 -42.36
CA GLY A 785 36.16 -22.94 -43.46
C GLY A 785 35.29 -22.95 -44.73
N GLY A 786 34.17 -22.23 -44.76
CA GLY A 786 33.32 -22.09 -45.94
C GLY A 786 33.69 -20.91 -46.83
N THR A 787 33.71 -21.14 -48.15
CA THR A 787 33.74 -20.25 -49.34
C THR A 787 34.54 -18.93 -49.32
N GLY A 788 34.50 -18.12 -48.26
CA GLY A 788 35.22 -16.85 -48.13
C GLY A 788 36.74 -17.01 -48.14
N THR A 789 37.30 -18.03 -47.47
CA THR A 789 38.75 -18.28 -47.44
C THR A 789 39.31 -18.63 -48.83
N MET A 790 38.52 -19.32 -49.65
CA MET A 790 38.85 -19.56 -51.07
C MET A 790 38.87 -18.26 -51.88
N LEU A 791 37.92 -17.35 -51.63
CA LEU A 791 37.85 -16.06 -52.32
C LEU A 791 39.10 -15.20 -52.05
N PHE A 792 39.54 -15.13 -50.79
CA PHE A 792 40.74 -14.37 -50.40
C PHE A 792 42.04 -15.03 -50.87
N THR A 793 42.11 -16.36 -50.88
CA THR A 793 43.30 -17.10 -51.37
C THR A 793 43.46 -16.97 -52.89
N VAL A 794 42.37 -17.10 -53.64
CA VAL A 794 42.36 -16.92 -55.10
C VAL A 794 42.61 -15.45 -55.47
N GLY A 795 41.98 -14.50 -54.77
CA GLY A 795 42.21 -13.08 -54.95
C GLY A 795 43.66 -12.69 -54.67
N GLY A 796 44.25 -13.20 -53.57
CA GLY A 796 45.64 -12.96 -53.20
C GLY A 796 46.64 -13.49 -54.23
N MET A 797 46.42 -14.71 -54.75
CA MET A 797 47.26 -15.26 -55.83
C MET A 797 47.15 -14.44 -57.13
N GLY A 798 45.97 -13.92 -57.46
CA GLY A 798 45.76 -13.03 -58.62
C GLY A 798 46.56 -11.73 -58.52
N ILE A 799 46.61 -11.11 -57.34
CA ILE A 799 47.37 -9.87 -57.11
C ILE A 799 48.88 -10.12 -57.22
N LEU A 800 49.38 -11.23 -56.69
CA LEU A 800 50.80 -11.59 -56.80
C LEU A 800 51.23 -11.84 -58.25
N ALA A 801 50.38 -12.48 -59.06
CA ALA A 801 50.65 -12.69 -60.48
C ALA A 801 50.69 -11.36 -61.27
N ALA A 802 49.80 -10.42 -60.96
CA ALA A 802 49.77 -9.09 -61.57
C ALA A 802 51.02 -8.26 -61.21
N ALA A 803 51.47 -8.32 -59.96
CA ALA A 803 52.69 -7.64 -59.52
C ALA A 803 53.96 -8.22 -60.19
N GLY A 804 54.02 -9.54 -60.40
CA GLY A 804 55.10 -10.20 -61.12
C GLY A 804 55.19 -9.80 -62.60
N ALA A 805 54.05 -9.62 -63.28
CA ALA A 805 54.00 -9.23 -64.68
C ALA A 805 54.48 -7.78 -64.94
N VAL A 806 54.24 -6.87 -63.99
CA VAL A 806 54.69 -5.46 -64.07
C VAL A 806 56.22 -5.34 -63.94
N MET A 807 56.88 -6.28 -63.24
CA MET A 807 58.35 -6.26 -63.10
C MET A 807 59.12 -6.84 -64.30
N ILE A 808 58.45 -7.47 -65.28
CA ILE A 808 59.11 -8.13 -66.44
C ILE A 808 58.98 -7.28 -67.74
N VAL A 809 58.56 -6.02 -67.65
CA VAL A 809 58.55 -5.12 -68.82
C VAL A 809 59.99 -4.61 -69.14
N PRO A 810 60.57 -4.86 -70.34
CA PRO A 810 61.98 -4.56 -70.61
C PRO A 810 62.28 -3.06 -70.81
N ARG A 811 63.23 -2.52 -70.02
CA ARG A 811 63.88 -1.22 -70.23
C ARG A 811 64.85 -1.26 -71.43
N LYS A 812 64.35 -1.12 -72.66
CA LYS A 812 65.15 -0.54 -73.77
C LYS A 812 64.83 0.95 -73.84
N PHE A 813 65.87 1.77 -73.98
CA PHE A 813 65.90 3.26 -73.96
C PHE A 813 66.15 3.89 -72.58
N ARG A 814 67.37 3.67 -72.08
CA ARG A 814 68.08 4.55 -71.15
C ARG A 814 69.11 5.37 -71.97
N LYS A 815 68.96 6.69 -72.03
CA LYS A 815 69.99 7.72 -72.36
C LYS A 815 69.39 9.08 -72.01
N LYS A 816 70.09 10.06 -71.45
CA LYS A 816 71.32 10.17 -70.65
C LYS A 816 71.30 11.66 -70.21
N GLU A 817 71.64 11.94 -68.96
CA GLU A 817 71.89 13.29 -68.43
C GLU A 817 73.06 13.98 -69.16
N GLU A 818 73.13 15.31 -69.13
CA GLU A 818 74.34 16.06 -68.71
C GLU A 818 74.07 17.57 -68.51
N CYS A 819 74.67 18.09 -67.42
CA CYS A 819 74.76 19.46 -66.86
C CYS A 819 73.55 20.06 -66.13
#